data_AF-A0A0G2HV65-F1
#
_entry.id   AF-A0A0G2HV65-F1
#
_cell.length_a   1.000
_cell.length_b   1.000
_cell.length_c   1.000
_cell.angle_alpha   90.00
_cell.angle_beta   90.00
_cell.angle_gamma   90.00
#
_symmetry.space_group_name_H-M   'P 1'
#
loop_
_entity.id
_entity.type
_entity.pdbx_description
1 polymer ?
#
loop_
_entity_poly.entity_id
_entity_poly.type
_entity_poly.pdbx_seq_one_letter_code
_entity_poly.pdbx_strand_id
1 'polypeptide(L)'
;MPTTTIDDIPFDLWYQIASCLDPQDYINLSFANRNLYCLLKSDFTARNAVLLYISHTREGKLALERKITYIKALRRVYDVREAVATAQPYSACLVAYGEAFLFNQGVLCYLDRGEIRTLDVHGAAREEQVINIRTVLRRASSVSPDFSKEVEFSLLNYSHGIIACLCEMDERSSWLIVLDIRAKCTRKNGRLLLLQRLESSRKIFVRHNNSVLFYGTHSEFAGHGHHEWVIHGWDLTAKKPLAERAVQLENFVGSEIGSSICFEIHDNHFYAISNETGFEDEEIDWTSYYICIRFPVENPHKVEWRRLWRRQHREGPIHDTWTNISLRTDEATNQLLIIEGRREWRRAGSEHFRTYYMQPLSCFIPDSSNNKDGVAQARDWQTGNESPQRDESSPSPGFPGYLPVPVLPNDPLTLTLDDHSKPNYEPPKKRLRRNYHPEYDEQEISSSGRRDFILAKTKYRTYQHSASAFIDLVKDDSQSRQPTDHLRLRIGSRKCKCPIGEDRLLYPPELDDNNKPILHSDERFESRGIKLWPPLNSHPELLSLLCPPKRCGNVDAASDERSLVYSTDPSTPDGRRPIILLSFDPTIQLSNLRRLPVRLNAEESCLPVEIDREDIKLSKRKRKTSTEIESDISAPKSFTPSAQVPVPWFRTEKAMYLHINRCYWLR
;
A
#
# COMPACT_ATOMS: atom_id res chain seq x y z
N MET A 1 28.04 -22.70 -42.88
CA MET A 1 26.90 -22.91 -41.95
C MET A 1 25.90 -21.81 -42.25
N PRO A 2 24.65 -22.11 -42.65
CA PRO A 2 23.64 -21.07 -42.73
C PRO A 2 23.47 -20.51 -41.31
N THR A 3 23.76 -19.22 -41.13
CA THR A 3 23.49 -18.51 -39.89
C THR A 3 21.99 -18.33 -39.81
N THR A 4 21.27 -19.33 -39.29
CA THR A 4 19.86 -19.18 -38.92
C THR A 4 19.79 -18.04 -37.93
N THR A 5 19.23 -16.91 -38.36
CA THR A 5 19.00 -15.78 -37.47
C THR A 5 17.77 -16.08 -36.62
N ILE A 6 17.64 -15.43 -35.47
CA ILE A 6 16.47 -15.61 -34.60
C ILE A 6 15.16 -15.25 -35.34
N ASP A 7 15.23 -14.40 -36.35
CA ASP A 7 14.10 -13.98 -37.17
C ASP A 7 13.60 -15.09 -38.11
N ASP A 8 14.43 -16.10 -38.41
CA ASP A 8 14.14 -17.16 -39.39
C ASP A 8 13.57 -18.45 -38.74
N ILE A 9 13.42 -18.49 -37.42
CA ILE A 9 12.91 -19.69 -36.73
C ILE A 9 11.39 -19.85 -36.93
N PRO A 10 10.86 -21.09 -36.96
CA PRO A 10 9.44 -21.34 -37.10
C PRO A 10 8.58 -20.63 -36.06
N PHE A 11 7.37 -20.24 -36.45
CA PHE A 11 6.40 -19.55 -35.58
C PHE A 11 6.14 -20.30 -34.26
N ASP A 12 6.09 -21.63 -34.30
CA ASP A 12 5.85 -22.44 -33.10
C ASP A 12 6.96 -22.29 -32.05
N LEU A 13 8.22 -22.13 -32.47
CA LEU A 13 9.33 -21.85 -31.56
C LEU A 13 9.22 -20.42 -31.01
N TRP A 14 8.85 -19.47 -31.86
CA TRP A 14 8.59 -18.10 -31.42
C TRP A 14 7.46 -18.01 -30.41
N TYR A 15 6.40 -18.80 -30.59
CA TYR A 15 5.29 -18.88 -29.63
C TYR A 15 5.78 -19.35 -28.25
N GLN A 16 6.66 -20.35 -28.20
CA GLN A 16 7.26 -20.82 -26.94
C GLN A 16 8.19 -19.77 -26.33
N ILE A 17 9.07 -19.15 -27.12
CA ILE A 17 9.98 -18.11 -26.64
C ILE A 17 9.18 -16.94 -26.07
N ALA A 18 8.20 -16.44 -26.81
CA ALA A 18 7.36 -15.31 -26.42
C ALA A 18 6.57 -15.60 -25.13
N SER A 19 6.23 -16.87 -24.85
CA SER A 19 5.55 -17.27 -23.62
C SER A 19 6.41 -17.18 -22.37
N CYS A 20 7.74 -17.15 -22.52
CA CYS A 20 8.70 -17.01 -21.42
C CYS A 20 9.14 -15.57 -21.17
N LEU A 21 8.61 -14.60 -21.94
CA LEU A 21 8.96 -13.19 -21.81
C LEU A 21 7.93 -12.49 -20.92
N ASP A 22 8.44 -11.81 -19.90
CA ASP A 22 7.60 -10.89 -19.12
C ASP A 22 7.17 -9.68 -19.99
N PRO A 23 6.22 -8.85 -19.54
CA PRO A 23 5.75 -7.71 -20.34
C PRO A 23 6.85 -6.73 -20.75
N GLN A 24 7.90 -6.59 -19.94
CA GLN A 24 9.00 -5.67 -20.20
C GLN A 24 9.88 -6.18 -21.32
N ASP A 25 10.35 -7.42 -21.21
CA ASP A 25 11.20 -8.06 -22.21
C ASP A 25 10.44 -8.30 -23.51
N TYR A 26 9.17 -8.67 -23.43
CA TYR A 26 8.31 -8.87 -24.60
C TYR A 26 8.24 -7.61 -25.47
N ILE A 27 7.94 -6.46 -24.85
CA ILE A 27 7.78 -5.20 -25.58
C ILE A 27 9.14 -4.67 -26.05
N ASN A 28 10.19 -4.74 -25.23
CA ASN A 28 11.53 -4.31 -25.62
C ASN A 28 12.08 -5.14 -26.79
N LEU A 29 11.88 -6.46 -26.78
CA LEU A 29 12.27 -7.33 -27.89
C LEU A 29 11.52 -6.97 -29.18
N SER A 30 10.25 -6.58 -29.07
CA SER A 30 9.46 -6.13 -30.23
C SER A 30 10.02 -4.85 -30.88
N PHE A 31 10.84 -4.06 -30.18
CA PHE A 31 11.47 -2.86 -30.71
C PHE A 31 12.85 -3.11 -31.34
N ALA A 32 13.40 -4.33 -31.24
CA ALA A 32 14.74 -4.62 -31.75
C ALA A 32 14.83 -4.58 -33.29
N ASN A 33 13.82 -5.10 -34.01
CA ASN A 33 13.74 -5.01 -35.47
C ASN A 33 12.29 -5.13 -35.98
N ARG A 34 12.07 -4.86 -37.28
CA ARG A 34 10.73 -4.88 -37.90
C ARG A 34 10.09 -6.28 -37.96
N ASN A 35 10.88 -7.33 -38.15
CA ASN A 35 10.37 -8.71 -38.23
C ASN A 35 9.85 -9.16 -36.86
N LEU A 36 10.65 -8.96 -35.81
CA LEU A 36 10.28 -9.20 -34.42
C LEU A 36 9.06 -8.38 -34.00
N TYR A 37 9.00 -7.10 -34.40
CA TYR A 37 7.82 -6.27 -34.17
C TYR A 37 6.56 -6.92 -34.77
N CYS A 38 6.62 -7.39 -36.02
CA CYS A 38 5.49 -8.05 -36.67
C CYS A 38 5.10 -9.37 -35.99
N LEU A 39 6.08 -10.19 -35.60
CA LEU A 39 5.85 -11.47 -34.92
C LEU A 39 5.20 -11.27 -33.54
N LEU A 40 5.78 -10.41 -32.71
CA LEU A 40 5.33 -10.13 -31.34
C LEU A 40 4.10 -9.21 -31.29
N LYS A 41 3.68 -8.63 -32.41
CA LYS A 41 2.38 -7.95 -32.50
C LYS A 41 1.21 -8.94 -32.56
N SER A 42 1.46 -10.21 -32.86
CA SER A 42 0.44 -11.25 -32.93
C SER A 42 -0.21 -11.49 -31.57
N ASP A 43 -1.55 -11.59 -31.56
CA ASP A 43 -2.29 -11.86 -30.32
C ASP A 43 -2.04 -13.29 -29.79
N PHE A 44 -1.69 -14.22 -30.69
CA PHE A 44 -1.35 -15.59 -30.35
C PHE A 44 -0.10 -15.65 -29.46
N THR A 45 0.99 -15.00 -29.87
CA THR A 45 2.25 -14.98 -29.11
C THR A 45 2.08 -14.23 -27.79
N ALA A 46 1.23 -13.21 -27.73
CA ALA A 46 0.99 -12.42 -26.51
C ALA A 46 0.15 -13.18 -25.47
N ARG A 47 -0.73 -14.11 -25.90
CA ARG A 47 -1.68 -14.79 -25.02
C ARG A 47 -1.01 -15.45 -23.81
N ASN A 48 0.02 -16.25 -24.03
CA ASN A 48 0.66 -16.98 -22.93
C ASN A 48 1.38 -16.04 -21.96
N ALA A 49 2.07 -15.01 -22.47
CA ALA A 49 2.70 -14.00 -21.62
C ALA A 49 1.67 -13.29 -20.73
N VAL A 50 0.47 -12.99 -21.26
CA VAL A 50 -0.63 -12.44 -20.44
C VAL A 50 -1.08 -13.41 -19.37
N LEU A 51 -1.29 -14.68 -19.72
CA LEU A 51 -1.76 -15.70 -18.78
C LEU A 51 -0.77 -15.96 -17.64
N LEU A 52 0.53 -15.90 -17.92
CA LEU A 52 1.58 -16.23 -16.96
C LEU A 52 1.98 -15.04 -16.07
N TYR A 53 2.04 -13.82 -16.62
CA TYR A 53 2.69 -12.71 -15.91
C TYR A 53 1.75 -11.58 -15.48
N ILE A 54 0.57 -11.45 -16.11
CA ILE A 54 -0.33 -10.32 -15.85
C ILE A 54 -1.81 -10.70 -15.79
N SER A 55 -2.14 -11.99 -15.62
CA SER A 55 -3.52 -12.50 -15.66
C SER A 55 -4.44 -11.87 -14.61
N HIS A 56 -3.88 -11.47 -13.46
CA HIS A 56 -4.64 -10.85 -12.37
C HIS A 56 -4.61 -9.31 -12.38
N THR A 57 -3.86 -8.70 -13.29
CA THR A 57 -3.93 -7.25 -13.57
C THR A 57 -5.29 -6.84 -14.14
N ARG A 58 -5.62 -5.55 -14.08
CA ARG A 58 -6.81 -5.01 -14.74
C ARG A 58 -6.80 -5.32 -16.24
N GLU A 59 -5.67 -5.11 -16.89
CA GLU A 59 -5.45 -5.32 -18.32
C GLU A 59 -5.58 -6.80 -18.70
N GLY A 60 -4.99 -7.71 -17.91
CA GLY A 60 -5.11 -9.15 -18.10
C GLY A 60 -6.54 -9.64 -17.97
N LYS A 61 -7.28 -9.19 -16.95
CA LYS A 61 -8.72 -9.48 -16.79
C LYS A 61 -9.54 -9.00 -17.99
N LEU A 62 -9.29 -7.77 -18.46
CA LEU A 62 -9.97 -7.24 -19.66
C LEU A 62 -9.65 -8.07 -20.92
N ALA A 63 -8.42 -8.58 -21.05
CA ALA A 63 -8.05 -9.43 -22.18
C ALA A 63 -8.70 -10.82 -22.11
N LEU A 64 -8.75 -11.42 -20.91
CA LEU A 64 -9.45 -12.68 -20.65
C LEU A 64 -10.95 -12.58 -20.95
N GLU A 65 -11.56 -11.45 -20.60
CA GLU A 65 -12.96 -11.12 -20.92
C GLU A 65 -13.17 -10.72 -22.39
N ARG A 66 -12.12 -10.75 -23.23
CA ARG A 66 -12.14 -10.36 -24.65
C ARG A 66 -12.58 -8.92 -24.92
N LYS A 67 -12.43 -8.03 -23.93
CA LYS A 67 -12.70 -6.58 -24.06
C LYS A 67 -11.55 -5.84 -24.74
N ILE A 68 -10.34 -6.36 -24.61
CA ILE A 68 -9.14 -5.91 -25.32
C ILE A 68 -8.34 -7.13 -25.81
N THR A 69 -7.43 -6.92 -26.76
CA THR A 69 -6.48 -7.95 -27.21
C THR A 69 -5.36 -8.16 -26.19
N TYR A 70 -4.75 -9.35 -26.16
CA TYR A 70 -3.63 -9.69 -25.27
C TYR A 70 -2.44 -8.74 -25.49
N ILE A 71 -2.10 -8.44 -26.75
CA ILE A 71 -1.01 -7.49 -27.05
C ILE A 71 -1.30 -6.07 -26.54
N LYS A 72 -2.58 -5.67 -26.48
CA LYS A 72 -2.98 -4.36 -25.95
C LYS A 72 -2.88 -4.34 -24.43
N ALA A 73 -3.16 -5.46 -23.78
CA ALA A 73 -2.94 -5.63 -22.35
C ALA A 73 -1.45 -5.51 -22.00
N LEU A 74 -0.56 -6.26 -22.69
CA LEU A 74 0.88 -6.19 -22.47
C LEU A 74 1.43 -4.78 -22.64
N ARG A 75 1.08 -4.10 -23.74
CA ARG A 75 1.52 -2.72 -24.00
C ARG A 75 1.08 -1.74 -22.93
N ARG A 76 -0.17 -1.83 -22.46
CA ARG A 76 -0.67 -0.95 -21.38
C ARG A 76 0.08 -1.18 -20.08
N VAL A 77 0.28 -2.43 -19.69
CA VAL A 77 1.04 -2.77 -18.48
C VAL A 77 2.48 -2.28 -18.59
N TYR A 78 3.12 -2.48 -19.74
CA TYR A 78 4.44 -1.95 -20.05
C TYR A 78 4.48 -0.41 -19.91
N ASP A 79 3.57 0.30 -20.57
CA ASP A 79 3.54 1.77 -20.58
C ASP A 79 3.39 2.34 -19.16
N VAL A 80 2.56 1.71 -18.31
CA VAL A 80 2.36 2.09 -16.91
C VAL A 80 3.61 1.81 -16.08
N ARG A 81 4.15 0.59 -16.14
CA ARG A 81 5.33 0.18 -15.37
C ARG A 81 6.55 1.03 -15.74
N GLU A 82 6.75 1.30 -17.02
CA GLU A 82 7.82 2.18 -17.50
C GLU A 82 7.63 3.62 -17.04
N ALA A 83 6.42 4.15 -17.10
CA ALA A 83 6.13 5.50 -16.63
C ALA A 83 6.41 5.67 -15.13
N VAL A 84 6.04 4.68 -14.31
CA VAL A 84 6.39 4.64 -12.89
C VAL A 84 7.91 4.53 -12.73
N ALA A 85 8.54 3.49 -13.31
CA ALA A 85 9.96 3.21 -13.12
C ALA A 85 10.89 4.35 -13.56
N THR A 86 10.46 5.20 -14.50
CA THR A 86 11.23 6.34 -15.02
C THR A 86 10.83 7.70 -14.43
N ALA A 87 9.88 7.74 -13.48
CA ALA A 87 9.31 8.98 -12.92
C ALA A 87 8.74 9.93 -13.97
N GLN A 88 7.98 9.39 -14.92
CA GLN A 88 7.39 10.15 -16.00
C GLN A 88 5.86 9.99 -16.00
N PRO A 89 5.11 10.71 -15.16
CA PRO A 89 3.65 10.67 -15.25
C PRO A 89 3.17 11.20 -16.62
N TYR A 90 2.06 10.64 -17.11
CA TYR A 90 1.38 11.09 -18.34
C TYR A 90 0.53 12.34 -18.09
N SER A 91 -0.05 12.47 -16.91
CA SER A 91 -0.86 13.64 -16.55
C SER A 91 -0.74 14.02 -15.07
N ALA A 92 -0.96 15.30 -14.80
CA ALA A 92 -1.04 15.88 -13.45
C ALA A 92 -2.25 16.80 -13.35
N CYS A 93 -3.08 16.60 -12.33
CA CYS A 93 -4.39 17.25 -12.22
C CYS A 93 -4.69 17.67 -10.79
N LEU A 94 -5.22 18.88 -10.61
CA LEU A 94 -5.89 19.28 -9.37
C LEU A 94 -7.35 18.86 -9.46
N VAL A 95 -7.69 17.77 -8.77
CA VAL A 95 -8.97 17.06 -8.98
C VAL A 95 -10.08 17.51 -8.05
N ALA A 96 -9.75 17.96 -6.85
CA ALA A 96 -10.72 18.41 -5.85
C ALA A 96 -10.09 19.32 -4.80
N TYR A 97 -10.94 19.93 -3.98
CA TYR A 97 -10.58 20.52 -2.69
C TYR A 97 -11.37 19.80 -1.61
N GLY A 98 -10.71 19.30 -0.57
CA GLY A 98 -11.36 18.54 0.51
C GLY A 98 -10.62 18.63 1.84
N GLU A 99 -11.33 18.32 2.92
CA GLU A 99 -10.81 18.31 4.29
C GLU A 99 -9.91 17.09 4.52
N ALA A 100 -10.35 15.94 4.02
CA ALA A 100 -9.61 14.69 4.03
C ALA A 100 -9.96 13.88 2.77
N PHE A 101 -9.09 12.94 2.39
CA PHE A 101 -9.36 12.05 1.28
C PHE A 101 -8.90 10.62 1.56
N LEU A 102 -9.44 9.71 0.76
CA LEU A 102 -9.07 8.31 0.68
C LEU A 102 -9.00 7.95 -0.81
N PHE A 103 -8.01 7.16 -1.20
CA PHE A 103 -7.88 6.66 -2.56
C PHE A 103 -7.66 5.15 -2.54
N ASN A 104 -8.54 4.42 -3.22
CA ASN A 104 -8.40 2.97 -3.37
C ASN A 104 -9.12 2.48 -4.64
N GLN A 105 -8.59 1.44 -5.28
CA GLN A 105 -9.13 0.86 -6.52
C GLN A 105 -9.40 1.89 -7.63
N GLY A 106 -8.55 2.91 -7.76
CA GLY A 106 -8.73 3.96 -8.76
C GLY A 106 -9.85 4.97 -8.49
N VAL A 107 -10.46 4.94 -7.30
CA VAL A 107 -11.54 5.85 -6.91
C VAL A 107 -11.06 6.77 -5.78
N LEU A 108 -11.25 8.06 -5.99
CA LEU A 108 -11.01 9.10 -5.01
C LEU A 108 -12.28 9.36 -4.21
N CYS A 109 -12.21 9.22 -2.90
CA CYS A 109 -13.26 9.63 -1.96
C CYS A 109 -12.73 10.79 -1.13
N TYR A 110 -13.51 11.86 -0.96
CA TYR A 110 -13.07 12.99 -0.15
C TYR A 110 -14.23 13.65 0.60
N LEU A 111 -13.90 14.29 1.71
CA LEU A 111 -14.82 15.08 2.53
C LEU A 111 -14.80 16.54 2.07
N ASP A 112 -15.97 17.10 1.81
CA ASP A 112 -16.16 18.51 1.48
C ASP A 112 -17.40 19.02 2.22
N ARG A 113 -17.20 19.84 3.26
CA ARG A 113 -18.28 20.52 3.99
C ARG A 113 -19.35 19.56 4.54
N GLY A 114 -18.90 18.45 5.12
CA GLY A 114 -19.79 17.41 5.68
C GLY A 114 -20.45 16.50 4.64
N GLU A 115 -20.00 16.55 3.39
CA GLU A 115 -20.40 15.63 2.33
C GLU A 115 -19.26 14.70 1.94
N ILE A 116 -19.59 13.44 1.65
CA ILE A 116 -18.68 12.50 1.00
C ILE A 116 -18.89 12.61 -0.50
N ARG A 117 -17.82 12.88 -1.23
CA ARG A 117 -17.80 12.93 -2.69
C ARG A 117 -16.90 11.83 -3.22
N THR A 118 -17.34 11.14 -4.27
CA THR A 118 -16.59 10.02 -4.86
C THR A 118 -16.46 10.13 -6.36
N LEU A 119 -15.23 9.99 -6.85
CA LEU A 119 -14.83 10.18 -8.24
C LEU A 119 -14.05 8.94 -8.73
N ASP A 120 -14.55 8.28 -9.77
CA ASP A 120 -13.80 7.22 -10.47
C ASP A 120 -12.74 7.86 -11.38
N VAL A 121 -11.52 7.95 -10.86
CA VAL A 121 -10.37 8.54 -11.55
C VAL A 121 -9.91 7.64 -12.68
N HIS A 122 -9.84 6.34 -12.44
CA HIS A 122 -9.37 5.35 -13.43
C HIS A 122 -10.34 5.16 -14.60
N GLY A 123 -11.63 5.45 -14.39
CA GLY A 123 -12.65 5.54 -15.43
C GLY A 123 -12.74 6.92 -16.08
N ALA A 124 -11.91 7.88 -15.67
CA ALA A 124 -11.98 9.28 -16.08
C ALA A 124 -13.39 9.87 -15.98
N ALA A 125 -14.09 9.57 -14.88
CA ALA A 125 -15.48 9.96 -14.70
C ALA A 125 -15.65 11.47 -14.76
N ARG A 126 -16.81 11.91 -15.28
CA ARG A 126 -17.20 13.33 -15.37
C ARG A 126 -18.21 13.72 -14.30
N GLU A 127 -18.60 12.76 -13.47
CA GLU A 127 -19.62 12.89 -12.44
C GLU A 127 -19.11 12.26 -11.14
N GLU A 128 -19.57 12.81 -10.03
CA GLU A 128 -19.30 12.39 -8.67
C GLU A 128 -20.58 11.92 -8.00
N GLN A 129 -20.46 10.89 -7.17
CA GLN A 129 -21.56 10.52 -6.25
C GLN A 129 -21.34 11.25 -4.94
N VAL A 130 -22.35 12.01 -4.52
CA VAL A 130 -22.30 12.91 -3.37
C VAL A 130 -23.31 12.49 -2.33
N ILE A 131 -22.85 12.35 -1.08
CA ILE A 131 -23.65 11.96 0.07
C ILE A 131 -23.56 13.00 1.16
N ASN A 132 -24.71 13.48 1.61
CA ASN A 132 -24.83 14.30 2.79
C ASN A 132 -24.94 13.40 4.04
N ILE A 133 -23.83 13.23 4.76
CA ILE A 133 -23.73 12.28 5.88
C ILE A 133 -24.67 12.67 7.02
N ARG A 134 -24.79 13.97 7.31
CA ARG A 134 -25.69 14.48 8.36
C ARG A 134 -27.14 14.08 8.12
N THR A 135 -27.58 14.12 6.86
CA THR A 135 -28.95 13.69 6.48
C THR A 135 -29.13 12.18 6.60
N VAL A 136 -28.11 11.39 6.29
CA VAL A 136 -28.12 9.93 6.49
C VAL A 136 -28.30 9.60 7.98
N LEU A 137 -27.51 10.23 8.84
CA LEU A 137 -27.54 10.02 10.29
C LEU A 137 -28.88 10.40 10.91
N ARG A 138 -29.47 11.54 10.52
CA ARG A 138 -30.81 11.95 10.97
C ARG A 138 -31.92 10.97 10.58
N ARG A 139 -31.77 10.26 9.46
CA ARG A 139 -32.77 9.28 8.99
C ARG A 139 -32.58 7.89 9.61
N ALA A 140 -31.34 7.55 9.94
CA ALA A 140 -30.98 6.22 10.42
C ALA A 140 -31.12 6.06 11.94
N SER A 141 -31.11 7.17 12.69
CA SER A 141 -31.28 7.17 14.14
C SER A 141 -32.76 7.24 14.53
N SER A 142 -33.25 6.23 15.25
CA SER A 142 -34.57 6.22 15.92
C SER A 142 -34.61 7.07 17.19
N VAL A 143 -33.42 7.39 17.72
CA VAL A 143 -33.20 8.27 18.87
C VAL A 143 -32.61 9.54 18.33
N SER A 144 -33.32 10.67 18.43
CA SER A 144 -32.83 12.01 18.08
C SER A 144 -31.54 12.34 18.86
N PRO A 145 -30.34 12.21 18.29
CA PRO A 145 -29.16 12.80 18.87
C PRO A 145 -29.24 14.28 18.52
N ASP A 146 -28.88 15.14 19.47
CA ASP A 146 -28.77 16.56 19.21
C ASP A 146 -27.54 16.79 18.30
N PHE A 147 -27.70 16.56 16.99
CA PHE A 147 -26.70 16.81 15.94
C PHE A 147 -26.42 18.31 15.75
N SER A 148 -26.79 19.14 16.73
CA SER A 148 -26.40 20.54 16.86
C SER A 148 -24.95 20.69 17.32
N LYS A 149 -24.34 19.63 17.90
CA LYS A 149 -22.95 19.60 18.35
C LYS A 149 -21.94 19.34 17.22
N GLU A 150 -20.67 19.65 17.47
CA GLU A 150 -19.57 19.37 16.54
C GLU A 150 -19.44 17.86 16.28
N VAL A 151 -19.56 17.46 15.01
CA VAL A 151 -19.41 16.07 14.57
C VAL A 151 -18.19 15.99 13.67
N GLU A 152 -17.26 15.11 14.03
CA GLU A 152 -16.05 14.85 13.24
C GLU A 152 -16.24 13.59 12.39
N PHE A 153 -15.86 13.67 11.12
CA PHE A 153 -15.95 12.56 10.17
C PHE A 153 -14.56 12.18 9.68
N SER A 154 -14.27 10.89 9.67
CA SER A 154 -13.04 10.34 9.09
C SER A 154 -13.37 9.24 8.10
N LEU A 155 -12.67 9.23 6.95
CA LEU A 155 -12.77 8.18 5.95
C LEU A 155 -11.88 7.00 6.36
N LEU A 156 -12.44 5.78 6.45
CA LEU A 156 -11.70 4.60 6.93
C LEU A 156 -11.31 3.66 5.79
N ASN A 157 -12.24 3.37 4.87
CA ASN A 157 -11.97 2.49 3.73
C ASN A 157 -12.97 2.70 2.58
N TYR A 158 -12.54 2.41 1.37
CA TYR A 158 -13.36 2.36 0.17
C TYR A 158 -13.00 1.09 -0.59
N SER A 159 -14.00 0.35 -1.05
CA SER A 159 -13.80 -0.87 -1.83
C SER A 159 -15.11 -1.27 -2.52
N HIS A 160 -15.05 -1.65 -3.79
CA HIS A 160 -16.20 -2.15 -4.57
C HIS A 160 -17.44 -1.24 -4.57
N GLY A 161 -17.25 0.09 -4.56
CA GLY A 161 -18.36 1.05 -4.55
C GLY A 161 -19.04 1.21 -3.18
N ILE A 162 -18.37 0.78 -2.11
CA ILE A 162 -18.82 0.91 -0.72
C ILE A 162 -17.80 1.76 0.02
N ILE A 163 -18.26 2.66 0.87
CA ILE A 163 -17.40 3.47 1.73
C ILE A 163 -17.73 3.20 3.20
N ALA A 164 -16.69 3.11 4.02
CA ALA A 164 -16.77 3.07 5.47
C ALA A 164 -16.19 4.36 6.05
N CYS A 165 -16.93 5.00 6.95
CA CYS A 165 -16.50 6.19 7.66
C CYS A 165 -16.75 6.08 9.16
N LEU A 166 -15.90 6.76 9.92
CA LEU A 166 -16.05 6.99 11.34
C LEU A 166 -16.77 8.32 11.55
N CYS A 167 -17.72 8.33 12.45
CA CYS A 167 -18.37 9.52 12.95
C CYS A 167 -18.14 9.60 14.46
N GLU A 168 -17.45 10.62 14.94
CA GLU A 168 -17.20 10.86 16.35
C GLU A 168 -18.05 12.05 16.82
N MET A 169 -18.81 11.84 17.90
CA MET A 169 -19.68 12.84 18.53
C MET A 169 -19.29 12.97 20.00
N ASP A 170 -18.82 14.17 20.40
CA ASP A 170 -18.26 14.44 21.73
C ASP A 170 -17.21 13.38 22.16
N GLU A 171 -16.77 13.39 23.43
CA GLU A 171 -15.76 12.42 23.92
C GLU A 171 -16.30 11.00 24.18
N ARG A 172 -17.57 10.70 23.84
CA ARG A 172 -18.24 9.49 24.34
C ARG A 172 -18.99 8.65 23.30
N SER A 173 -19.08 9.04 22.04
CA SER A 173 -19.87 8.27 21.07
C SER A 173 -19.25 8.24 19.68
N SER A 174 -18.74 7.07 19.31
CA SER A 174 -18.19 6.78 17.99
C SER A 174 -19.12 5.84 17.23
N TRP A 175 -19.33 6.11 15.94
CA TRP A 175 -20.18 5.32 15.06
C TRP A 175 -19.42 4.93 13.79
N LEU A 176 -19.49 3.66 13.44
CA LEU A 176 -19.08 3.15 12.15
C LEU A 176 -20.27 3.18 11.20
N ILE A 177 -20.11 3.88 10.08
CA ILE A 177 -21.14 4.04 9.05
C ILE A 177 -20.61 3.43 7.75
N VAL A 178 -21.40 2.56 7.12
CA VAL A 178 -21.03 1.91 5.87
C VAL A 178 -22.12 2.13 4.82
N LEU A 179 -21.75 2.68 3.68
CA LEU A 179 -22.66 3.16 2.66
C LEU A 179 -22.30 2.61 1.28
N ASP A 180 -23.33 2.19 0.53
CA ASP A 180 -23.24 1.87 -0.89
C ASP A 180 -23.40 3.13 -1.74
N ILE A 181 -22.30 3.53 -2.36
CA ILE A 181 -22.18 4.82 -3.04
C ILE A 181 -22.25 4.68 -4.57
N ARG A 182 -22.52 3.48 -5.08
CA ARG A 182 -22.65 3.24 -6.52
C ARG A 182 -23.78 4.08 -7.12
N ALA A 183 -23.61 4.62 -8.32
CA ALA A 183 -24.64 5.45 -8.97
C ALA A 183 -26.02 4.76 -8.95
N LYS A 184 -26.06 3.46 -9.31
CA LYS A 184 -27.25 2.61 -9.16
C LYS A 184 -27.07 1.68 -7.96
N CYS A 185 -27.94 1.82 -6.96
CA CYS A 185 -28.00 0.87 -5.85
C CYS A 185 -28.82 -0.36 -6.28
N THR A 186 -28.17 -1.52 -6.37
CA THR A 186 -28.82 -2.80 -6.69
C THR A 186 -29.25 -3.57 -5.44
N ARG A 187 -28.98 -3.04 -4.25
CA ARG A 187 -29.31 -3.72 -2.99
C ARG A 187 -30.76 -3.45 -2.60
N LYS A 188 -31.48 -4.53 -2.30
CA LYS A 188 -32.90 -4.48 -1.88
C LYS A 188 -33.14 -3.61 -0.64
N ASN A 189 -32.15 -3.57 0.27
CA ASN A 189 -32.28 -2.94 1.58
C ASN A 189 -31.71 -1.50 1.63
N GLY A 190 -31.62 -0.81 0.49
CA GLY A 190 -31.09 0.55 0.40
C GLY A 190 -29.57 0.64 0.50
N ARG A 191 -29.05 1.87 0.61
CA ARG A 191 -27.60 2.15 0.57
C ARG A 191 -26.91 2.09 1.93
N LEU A 192 -27.64 2.23 3.05
CA LEU A 192 -27.06 2.10 4.38
C LEU A 192 -26.85 0.63 4.71
N LEU A 193 -25.59 0.18 4.76
CA LEU A 193 -25.24 -1.23 4.94
C LEU A 193 -24.98 -1.58 6.40
N LEU A 194 -24.37 -0.65 7.14
CA LEU A 194 -24.10 -0.78 8.57
C LEU A 194 -24.16 0.60 9.22
N LEU A 195 -24.78 0.65 10.40
CA LEU A 195 -24.67 1.76 11.35
C LEU A 195 -24.45 1.14 12.72
N GLN A 196 -23.20 1.11 13.17
CA GLN A 196 -22.79 0.42 14.38
C GLN A 196 -22.21 1.41 15.37
N ARG A 197 -22.72 1.41 16.61
CA ARG A 197 -22.08 2.13 17.71
C ARG A 197 -20.84 1.36 18.13
N LEU A 198 -19.71 2.05 18.22
CA LEU A 198 -18.43 1.49 18.62
C LEU A 198 -18.21 1.69 20.11
N GLU A 199 -17.65 0.68 20.77
CA GLU A 199 -17.20 0.76 22.16
C GLU A 199 -15.90 1.54 22.30
N SER A 200 -15.06 1.49 21.25
CA SER A 200 -13.81 2.23 21.14
C SER A 200 -13.54 2.59 19.68
N SER A 201 -12.86 3.71 19.43
CA SER A 201 -12.29 4.07 18.13
C SER A 201 -10.75 3.96 18.12
N ARG A 202 -10.14 3.42 19.19
CA ARG A 202 -8.69 3.37 19.36
C ARG A 202 -8.05 2.53 18.26
N LYS A 203 -7.28 3.20 17.39
CA LYS A 203 -6.55 2.61 16.26
C LYS A 203 -7.45 1.74 15.37
N ILE A 204 -8.68 2.20 15.12
CA ILE A 204 -9.64 1.46 14.30
C ILE A 204 -9.10 1.19 12.89
N PHE A 205 -9.33 -0.02 12.38
CA PHE A 205 -9.20 -0.34 10.96
C PHE A 205 -10.52 -0.83 10.39
N VAL A 206 -10.69 -0.70 9.08
CA VAL A 206 -11.78 -1.33 8.33
C VAL A 206 -11.22 -1.91 7.04
N ARG A 207 -11.54 -3.16 6.75
CA ARG A 207 -11.31 -3.82 5.47
C ARG A 207 -12.61 -4.45 5.00
N HIS A 208 -12.95 -4.27 3.74
CA HIS A 208 -14.16 -4.88 3.18
C HIS A 208 -14.02 -5.09 1.68
N ASN A 209 -14.85 -5.99 1.17
CA ASN A 209 -15.07 -6.19 -0.26
C ASN A 209 -16.55 -5.88 -0.57
N ASN A 210 -17.11 -6.51 -1.61
CA ASN A 210 -18.51 -6.30 -1.98
C ASN A 210 -19.51 -7.03 -1.07
N SER A 211 -19.10 -8.07 -0.32
CA SER A 211 -19.98 -8.98 0.41
C SER A 211 -19.79 -8.92 1.92
N VAL A 212 -18.55 -8.72 2.39
CA VAL A 212 -18.19 -8.76 3.81
C VAL A 212 -17.34 -7.58 4.22
N LEU A 213 -17.44 -7.23 5.50
CA LEU A 213 -16.65 -6.19 6.16
C LEU A 213 -16.09 -6.72 7.47
N PHE A 214 -14.81 -6.47 7.70
CA PHE A 214 -14.16 -6.61 8.99
C PHE A 214 -13.73 -5.24 9.48
N TYR A 215 -14.03 -4.94 10.73
CA TYR A 215 -13.46 -3.80 11.44
C TYR A 215 -12.87 -4.29 12.75
N GLY A 216 -11.83 -3.61 13.23
CA GLY A 216 -11.25 -3.94 14.52
C GLY A 216 -10.62 -2.76 15.20
N THR A 217 -10.48 -2.88 16.52
CA THR A 217 -9.97 -1.83 17.40
C THR A 217 -8.91 -2.43 18.33
N HIS A 218 -7.90 -1.63 18.65
CA HIS A 218 -6.86 -2.01 19.59
C HIS A 218 -7.28 -1.53 20.98
N SER A 219 -8.23 -2.23 21.59
CA SER A 219 -9.01 -1.72 22.73
C SER A 219 -9.15 -2.67 23.92
N GLU A 220 -9.14 -3.99 23.70
CA GLU A 220 -9.29 -4.94 24.82
C GLU A 220 -8.05 -4.90 25.68
N PHE A 221 -8.20 -4.83 27.00
CA PHE A 221 -7.07 -4.76 27.92
C PHE A 221 -6.84 -6.13 28.54
N ALA A 222 -5.81 -6.84 28.07
CA ALA A 222 -5.54 -8.19 28.52
C ALA A 222 -4.78 -8.22 29.86
N GLY A 223 -4.78 -9.38 30.52
CA GLY A 223 -4.16 -9.58 31.84
C GLY A 223 -2.66 -9.30 31.88
N HIS A 224 -1.97 -9.34 30.74
CA HIS A 224 -0.56 -8.96 30.60
C HIS A 224 -0.33 -7.44 30.50
N GLY A 225 -1.35 -6.61 30.68
CA GLY A 225 -1.22 -5.15 30.75
C GLY A 225 -1.09 -4.43 29.40
N HIS A 226 -1.23 -5.16 28.28
CA HIS A 226 -1.22 -4.58 26.94
C HIS A 226 -2.61 -4.64 26.32
N HIS A 227 -2.85 -3.75 25.35
CA HIS A 227 -4.09 -3.79 24.59
C HIS A 227 -3.98 -4.86 23.50
N GLU A 228 -5.11 -5.44 23.13
CA GLU A 228 -5.22 -6.45 22.09
C GLU A 228 -6.20 -6.01 21.00
N TRP A 229 -6.08 -6.65 19.84
CA TRP A 229 -6.95 -6.41 18.70
C TRP A 229 -8.25 -7.21 18.83
N VAL A 230 -9.36 -6.50 18.80
CA VAL A 230 -10.71 -7.08 18.75
C VAL A 230 -11.29 -6.84 17.37
N ILE A 231 -11.69 -7.90 16.70
CA ILE A 231 -12.12 -7.87 15.30
C ILE A 231 -13.56 -8.37 15.18
N HIS A 232 -14.39 -7.56 14.54
CA HIS A 232 -15.78 -7.85 14.25
C HIS A 232 -15.97 -8.09 12.76
N GLY A 233 -16.76 -9.10 12.41
CA GLY A 233 -17.14 -9.42 11.04
C GLY A 233 -18.61 -9.10 10.77
N TRP A 234 -18.91 -8.58 9.58
CA TRP A 234 -20.25 -8.22 9.14
C TRP A 234 -20.52 -8.67 7.70
N ASP A 235 -21.66 -9.32 7.49
CA ASP A 235 -22.18 -9.63 6.16
C ASP A 235 -22.95 -8.41 5.62
N LEU A 236 -22.40 -7.76 4.59
CA LEU A 236 -22.99 -6.56 3.98
C LEU A 236 -24.25 -6.88 3.15
N THR A 237 -24.42 -8.15 2.76
CA THR A 237 -25.55 -8.61 1.94
C THR A 237 -26.72 -8.98 2.83
N ALA A 238 -26.49 -9.81 3.84
CA ALA A 238 -27.50 -10.23 4.81
C ALA A 238 -27.73 -9.19 5.93
N LYS A 239 -26.83 -8.20 6.08
CA LYS A 239 -26.85 -7.17 7.13
C LYS A 239 -26.92 -7.76 8.54
N LYS A 240 -26.05 -8.73 8.80
CA LYS A 240 -25.95 -9.40 10.09
C LYS A 240 -24.49 -9.60 10.46
N PRO A 241 -24.16 -9.72 11.76
CA PRO A 241 -22.82 -10.09 12.17
C PRO A 241 -22.45 -11.48 11.65
N LEU A 242 -21.18 -11.69 11.30
CA LEU A 242 -20.66 -12.98 10.85
C LEU A 242 -20.46 -13.98 12.00
N ALA A 243 -20.26 -13.48 13.21
CA ALA A 243 -20.15 -14.25 14.44
C ALA A 243 -20.82 -13.50 15.59
N GLU A 244 -21.33 -14.23 16.59
CA GLU A 244 -21.97 -13.63 17.77
C GLU A 244 -20.98 -12.84 18.63
N ARG A 245 -19.73 -13.31 18.71
CA ARG A 245 -18.65 -12.70 19.48
C ARG A 245 -17.57 -12.18 18.54
N ALA A 246 -16.88 -11.14 18.98
CA ALA A 246 -15.70 -10.64 18.28
C ALA A 246 -14.54 -11.63 18.40
N VAL A 247 -13.65 -11.62 17.41
CA VAL A 247 -12.39 -12.36 17.42
C VAL A 247 -11.36 -11.50 18.13
N GLN A 248 -10.92 -11.92 19.31
CA GLN A 248 -9.81 -11.32 20.03
C GLN A 248 -8.52 -12.00 19.58
N LEU A 249 -7.52 -11.21 19.16
CA LEU A 249 -6.20 -11.71 18.79
C LEU A 249 -5.29 -11.65 20.02
N GLU A 250 -5.40 -12.68 20.86
CA GLU A 250 -4.63 -12.78 22.10
C GLU A 250 -3.12 -12.88 21.84
N ASN A 251 -2.31 -12.10 22.55
CA ASN A 251 -0.86 -12.00 22.38
C ASN A 251 -0.39 -11.59 20.97
N PHE A 252 -1.24 -10.93 20.17
CA PHE A 252 -0.83 -10.41 18.87
C PHE A 252 -0.21 -9.01 18.99
N VAL A 253 1.10 -8.98 18.96
CA VAL A 253 1.91 -7.77 19.12
C VAL A 253 1.87 -6.89 17.87
N GLY A 254 2.07 -5.59 18.01
CA GLY A 254 2.02 -4.62 16.93
C GLY A 254 0.77 -3.76 17.02
N SER A 255 0.95 -2.44 16.95
CA SER A 255 -0.16 -1.51 17.10
C SER A 255 -0.18 -0.38 16.07
N GLU A 256 0.86 -0.20 15.27
CA GLU A 256 0.91 0.87 14.27
C GLU A 256 0.60 0.32 12.87
N ILE A 257 -0.63 0.53 12.41
CA ILE A 257 -1.09 0.05 11.10
C ILE A 257 -0.23 0.65 9.99
N GLY A 258 0.34 -0.21 9.14
CA GLY A 258 1.25 0.17 8.06
C GLY A 258 2.72 0.31 8.47
N SER A 259 3.03 0.22 9.77
CA SER A 259 4.39 0.29 10.31
C SER A 259 4.80 -1.03 10.96
N SER A 260 4.04 -1.47 11.97
CA SER A 260 4.28 -2.75 12.64
C SER A 260 3.24 -3.83 12.39
N ILE A 261 2.05 -3.45 11.92
CA ILE A 261 0.97 -4.39 11.64
C ILE A 261 0.23 -4.03 10.36
N CYS A 262 -0.31 -5.02 9.63
CA CYS A 262 -1.21 -4.77 8.52
C CYS A 262 -2.32 -5.84 8.43
N PHE A 263 -3.46 -5.44 7.86
CA PHE A 263 -4.65 -6.27 7.73
C PHE A 263 -5.15 -6.27 6.28
N GLU A 264 -5.60 -7.44 5.81
CA GLU A 264 -6.16 -7.58 4.47
C GLU A 264 -7.22 -8.69 4.38
N ILE A 265 -8.15 -8.57 3.43
CA ILE A 265 -9.09 -9.64 3.06
C ILE A 265 -8.68 -10.17 1.69
N HIS A 266 -8.41 -11.46 1.62
CA HIS A 266 -7.97 -12.11 0.39
C HIS A 266 -8.47 -13.56 0.34
N ASP A 267 -8.88 -14.06 -0.83
CA ASP A 267 -9.33 -15.45 -1.04
C ASP A 267 -10.26 -16.00 0.05
N ASN A 268 -11.30 -15.24 0.40
CA ASN A 268 -12.29 -15.59 1.43
C ASN A 268 -11.70 -15.83 2.84
N HIS A 269 -10.55 -15.23 3.13
CA HIS A 269 -9.93 -15.21 4.44
C HIS A 269 -9.58 -13.78 4.85
N PHE A 270 -9.54 -13.56 6.16
CA PHE A 270 -8.95 -12.38 6.77
C PHE A 270 -7.51 -12.70 7.17
N TYR A 271 -6.62 -11.73 6.97
CA TYR A 271 -5.21 -11.83 7.31
C TYR A 271 -4.79 -10.67 8.21
N ALA A 272 -3.94 -10.98 9.19
CA ALA A 272 -3.24 -10.00 9.99
C ALA A 272 -1.76 -10.38 10.10
N ILE A 273 -0.87 -9.45 9.80
CA ILE A 273 0.59 -9.70 9.82
C ILE A 273 1.24 -8.65 10.71
N SER A 274 2.05 -9.11 11.65
CA SER A 274 2.89 -8.26 12.49
C SER A 274 4.37 -8.55 12.22
N ASN A 275 5.21 -7.51 12.32
CA ASN A 275 6.66 -7.64 12.29
C ASN A 275 7.31 -7.56 13.68
N GLU A 276 6.50 -7.47 14.74
CA GLU A 276 6.89 -7.54 16.15
C GLU A 276 6.59 -8.94 16.70
N THR A 277 7.47 -9.49 17.54
CA THR A 277 7.38 -10.86 18.06
C THR A 277 7.05 -10.95 19.56
N GLY A 278 7.27 -9.87 20.32
CA GLY A 278 7.06 -9.83 21.77
C GLY A 278 6.73 -8.42 22.24
N PHE A 279 6.02 -8.29 23.36
CA PHE A 279 5.69 -7.00 23.97
C PHE A 279 6.87 -6.35 24.69
N GLU A 280 7.84 -7.17 25.09
CA GLU A 280 9.09 -6.76 25.71
C GLU A 280 10.22 -6.92 24.68
N ASP A 281 11.14 -5.96 24.67
CA ASP A 281 12.35 -6.06 23.88
C ASP A 281 13.28 -7.08 24.56
N GLU A 282 13.33 -8.31 24.03
CA GLU A 282 14.35 -9.28 24.42
C GLU A 282 15.73 -8.70 24.05
N GLU A 283 16.62 -8.60 25.05
CA GLU A 283 17.93 -7.98 24.88
C GLU A 283 18.76 -8.71 23.81
N ILE A 284 18.51 -10.01 23.61
CA ILE A 284 19.25 -10.87 22.66
C ILE A 284 18.29 -11.72 21.83
N ASP A 285 17.89 -11.17 20.69
CA ASP A 285 17.17 -11.90 19.64
C ASP A 285 18.02 -11.97 18.35
N TRP A 286 18.48 -13.16 18.00
CA TRP A 286 19.27 -13.34 16.76
C TRP A 286 18.40 -13.32 15.51
N THR A 287 17.15 -13.78 15.61
CA THR A 287 16.23 -13.94 14.48
C THR A 287 14.89 -13.29 14.78
N SER A 288 14.46 -12.38 13.91
CA SER A 288 13.10 -11.82 13.99
C SER A 288 12.18 -12.55 13.02
N TYR A 289 10.89 -12.56 13.33
CA TYR A 289 9.86 -13.21 12.52
C TYR A 289 8.71 -12.26 12.20
N TYR A 290 7.99 -12.59 11.14
CA TYR A 290 6.61 -12.14 10.98
C TYR A 290 5.70 -13.10 11.74
N ILE A 291 4.79 -12.54 12.52
CA ILE A 291 3.66 -13.28 13.09
C ILE A 291 2.48 -13.12 12.13
N CYS A 292 2.05 -14.23 11.56
CA CYS A 292 1.03 -14.27 10.54
C CYS A 292 -0.22 -14.96 11.07
N ILE A 293 -1.35 -14.28 10.99
CA ILE A 293 -2.65 -14.81 11.39
C ILE A 293 -3.56 -14.87 10.17
N ARG A 294 -4.35 -15.94 10.08
CA ARG A 294 -5.43 -16.06 9.12
C ARG A 294 -6.67 -16.69 9.76
N PHE A 295 -7.86 -16.27 9.36
CA PHE A 295 -9.09 -17.04 9.61
C PHE A 295 -10.05 -16.95 8.42
N PRO A 296 -10.87 -17.98 8.17
CA PRO A 296 -11.86 -17.96 7.10
C PRO A 296 -13.00 -17.01 7.42
N VAL A 297 -13.53 -16.33 6.40
CA VAL A 297 -14.65 -15.39 6.58
C VAL A 297 -15.91 -16.08 7.12
N GLU A 298 -16.14 -17.33 6.74
CA GLU A 298 -17.30 -18.12 7.18
C GLU A 298 -17.22 -18.57 8.64
N ASN A 299 -16.01 -18.69 9.19
CA ASN A 299 -15.80 -19.08 10.58
C ASN A 299 -14.66 -18.27 11.21
N PRO A 300 -14.91 -17.00 11.59
CA PRO A 300 -13.86 -16.08 12.05
C PRO A 300 -13.11 -16.55 13.31
N HIS A 301 -13.70 -17.41 14.13
CA HIS A 301 -13.06 -17.93 15.34
C HIS A 301 -12.05 -19.06 15.05
N LYS A 302 -12.00 -19.60 13.82
CA LYS A 302 -10.98 -20.57 13.42
C LYS A 302 -9.69 -19.84 13.05
N VAL A 303 -9.00 -19.33 14.08
CA VAL A 303 -7.77 -18.56 13.94
C VAL A 303 -6.57 -19.49 13.76
N GLU A 304 -5.88 -19.36 12.63
CA GLU A 304 -4.64 -20.05 12.29
C GLU A 304 -3.45 -19.12 12.51
N TRP A 305 -2.52 -19.56 13.35
CA TRP A 305 -1.28 -18.83 13.65
C TRP A 305 -0.10 -19.48 12.93
N ARG A 306 0.72 -18.66 12.29
CA ARG A 306 1.95 -19.07 11.60
C ARG A 306 3.05 -18.07 11.89
N ARG A 307 4.30 -18.55 11.81
CA ARG A 307 5.49 -17.72 11.91
C ARG A 307 6.26 -17.83 10.60
N LEU A 308 6.76 -16.72 10.10
CA LEU A 308 7.57 -16.67 8.88
C LEU A 308 8.87 -15.94 9.16
N TRP A 309 9.99 -16.47 8.66
CA TRP A 309 11.30 -15.83 8.85
C TRP A 309 11.31 -14.42 8.26
N ARG A 310 11.67 -13.43 9.07
CA ARG A 310 11.75 -12.02 8.66
C ARG A 310 13.18 -11.62 8.37
N ARG A 311 14.07 -11.75 9.36
CA ARG A 311 15.46 -11.28 9.26
C ARG A 311 16.38 -11.91 10.29
N GLN A 312 17.68 -11.79 10.03
CA GLN A 312 18.73 -12.06 11.00
C GLN A 312 19.37 -10.77 11.53
N HIS A 313 19.74 -10.75 12.81
CA HIS A 313 20.51 -9.67 13.44
C HIS A 313 21.80 -9.32 12.67
N ARG A 314 22.44 -10.30 12.00
CA ARG A 314 23.63 -10.08 11.13
C ARG A 314 23.38 -9.12 9.97
N GLU A 315 22.13 -8.87 9.59
CA GLU A 315 21.78 -7.86 8.58
C GLU A 315 22.02 -6.42 9.09
N GLY A 316 22.27 -6.23 10.39
CA GLY A 316 22.58 -4.95 11.03
C GLY A 316 21.37 -4.30 11.71
N PRO A 317 21.56 -3.30 12.57
CA PRO A 317 20.45 -2.61 13.23
C PRO A 317 19.47 -1.96 12.24
N ILE A 318 18.22 -1.76 12.68
CA ILE A 318 17.16 -1.10 11.91
C ILE A 318 16.79 0.24 12.53
N HIS A 319 16.44 1.21 11.69
CA HIS A 319 15.89 2.49 12.13
C HIS A 319 14.36 2.44 12.08
N ASP A 320 13.71 2.11 13.19
CA ASP A 320 12.28 1.74 13.22
C ASP A 320 11.32 2.81 12.69
N THR A 321 11.64 4.10 12.84
CA THR A 321 10.77 5.18 12.31
C THR A 321 10.63 5.20 10.79
N TRP A 322 11.52 4.50 10.07
CA TRP A 322 11.46 4.33 8.62
C TRP A 322 10.71 3.08 8.19
N THR A 323 10.48 2.14 9.11
CA THR A 323 9.82 0.88 8.84
C THR A 323 8.43 1.11 8.29
N ASN A 324 8.06 0.34 7.27
CA ASN A 324 6.69 0.22 6.82
C ASN A 324 6.40 -1.22 6.39
N ILE A 325 5.16 -1.65 6.55
CA ILE A 325 4.71 -2.99 6.17
C ILE A 325 3.34 -2.92 5.51
N SER A 326 3.16 -3.71 4.46
CA SER A 326 1.87 -3.86 3.80
C SER A 326 1.70 -5.24 3.18
N LEU A 327 0.46 -5.65 3.00
CA LEU A 327 0.10 -6.77 2.14
C LEU A 327 -0.25 -6.25 0.74
N ARG A 328 0.24 -6.97 -0.27
CA ARG A 328 -0.06 -6.75 -1.69
C ARG A 328 -0.35 -8.08 -2.36
N THR A 329 -1.17 -8.07 -3.39
CA THR A 329 -1.39 -9.26 -4.22
C THR A 329 -0.42 -9.24 -5.38
N ASP A 330 0.24 -10.37 -5.64
CA ASP A 330 1.05 -10.57 -6.82
C ASP A 330 0.18 -10.61 -8.08
N GLU A 331 0.53 -9.79 -9.08
CA GLU A 331 -0.26 -9.60 -10.30
C GLU A 331 -0.24 -10.83 -11.24
N ALA A 332 0.73 -11.73 -11.06
CA ALA A 332 0.89 -12.94 -11.87
C ALA A 332 0.22 -14.16 -11.24
N THR A 333 0.39 -14.35 -9.93
CA THR A 333 -0.03 -15.56 -9.21
C THR A 333 -1.26 -15.37 -8.33
N ASN A 334 -1.70 -14.13 -8.11
CA ASN A 334 -2.72 -13.78 -7.11
C ASN A 334 -2.34 -14.17 -5.68
N GLN A 335 -1.07 -14.44 -5.37
CA GLN A 335 -0.63 -14.74 -4.01
C GLN A 335 -0.39 -13.46 -3.20
N LEU A 336 -0.59 -13.51 -1.89
CA LEU A 336 -0.24 -12.41 -1.01
C LEU A 336 1.28 -12.32 -0.81
N LEU A 337 1.80 -11.10 -0.91
CA LEU A 337 3.17 -10.70 -0.65
C LEU A 337 3.18 -9.72 0.54
N ILE A 338 4.02 -10.00 1.53
CA ILE A 338 4.43 -9.02 2.52
C ILE A 338 5.48 -8.13 1.86
N ILE A 339 5.22 -6.82 1.84
CA ILE A 339 6.19 -5.81 1.41
C ILE A 339 6.58 -5.01 2.65
N GLU A 340 7.85 -5.13 3.05
CA GLU A 340 8.42 -4.42 4.19
C GLU A 340 9.58 -3.53 3.74
N GLY A 341 9.51 -2.23 4.01
CA GLY A 341 10.63 -1.31 3.87
C GLY A 341 11.37 -1.17 5.19
N ARG A 342 12.68 -1.39 5.18
CA ARG A 342 13.57 -1.22 6.35
C ARG A 342 14.66 -0.22 6.02
N ARG A 343 15.13 0.56 7.00
CA ARG A 343 16.35 1.36 6.86
C ARG A 343 17.42 0.80 7.79
N GLU A 344 18.54 0.36 7.22
CA GLU A 344 19.48 -0.55 7.88
C GLU A 344 20.92 -0.03 7.84
N TRP A 345 21.64 -0.16 8.95
CA TRP A 345 23.08 0.12 8.99
C TRP A 345 23.86 -1.07 8.44
N ARG A 346 24.51 -0.87 7.29
CA ARG A 346 25.25 -1.95 6.64
C ARG A 346 26.52 -2.28 7.42
N ARG A 347 26.75 -3.57 7.68
CA ARG A 347 28.00 -4.11 8.27
C ARG A 347 28.44 -3.39 9.56
N ALA A 348 27.49 -2.92 10.36
CA ALA A 348 27.75 -2.11 11.56
C ALA A 348 28.57 -0.82 11.29
N GLY A 349 28.49 -0.29 10.06
CA GLY A 349 29.05 1.01 9.69
C GLY A 349 28.16 2.19 10.11
N SER A 350 28.58 3.40 9.77
CA SER A 350 27.84 4.64 10.06
C SER A 350 26.77 5.01 9.01
N GLU A 351 26.87 4.45 7.80
CA GLU A 351 25.88 4.67 6.73
C GLU A 351 24.71 3.70 6.82
N HIS A 352 23.50 4.21 6.54
CA HIS A 352 22.28 3.44 6.56
C HIS A 352 21.33 3.80 5.42
N PHE A 353 20.85 2.78 4.72
CA PHE A 353 20.09 2.91 3.48
C PHE A 353 18.79 2.11 3.57
N ARG A 354 17.78 2.48 2.79
CA ARG A 354 16.56 1.69 2.73
C ARG A 354 16.73 0.46 1.85
N THR A 355 16.03 -0.60 2.22
CA THR A 355 15.82 -1.79 1.41
C THR A 355 14.37 -2.21 1.55
N TYR A 356 13.68 -2.45 0.43
CA TYR A 356 12.39 -3.13 0.46
C TYR A 356 12.59 -4.63 0.32
N TYR A 357 11.85 -5.39 1.10
CA TYR A 357 11.84 -6.83 1.13
C TYR A 357 10.45 -7.32 0.72
N MET A 358 10.43 -8.30 -0.16
CA MET A 358 9.21 -8.95 -0.65
C MET A 358 9.23 -10.40 -0.20
N GLN A 359 8.21 -10.79 0.55
CA GLN A 359 8.12 -12.12 1.14
C GLN A 359 6.74 -12.73 0.80
N PRO A 360 6.68 -13.77 -0.04
CA PRO A 360 5.45 -14.52 -0.26
C PRO A 360 4.90 -15.08 1.05
N LEU A 361 3.58 -14.95 1.24
CA LEU A 361 2.88 -15.47 2.42
C LEU A 361 2.60 -16.97 2.26
N SER A 362 3.67 -17.75 2.08
CA SER A 362 3.62 -19.19 1.81
C SER A 362 3.32 -20.04 3.05
N CYS A 363 3.41 -19.49 4.26
CA CYS A 363 3.20 -20.23 5.51
C CYS A 363 1.78 -20.79 5.71
N PHE A 364 0.83 -20.42 4.85
CA PHE A 364 -0.53 -20.95 4.82
C PHE A 364 -0.83 -21.84 3.60
N ILE A 365 0.14 -22.02 2.69
CA ILE A 365 0.01 -22.86 1.51
C ILE A 365 0.52 -24.26 1.89
N PRO A 366 -0.31 -25.31 1.78
CA PRO A 366 0.15 -26.67 2.03
C PRO A 366 0.96 -27.16 0.82
N ASP A 367 2.30 -26.99 0.84
CA ASP A 367 3.15 -27.56 -0.20
C ASP A 367 3.66 -28.96 0.17
N SER A 368 3.40 -29.91 -0.72
CA SER A 368 3.77 -31.33 -0.66
C SER A 368 5.27 -31.62 -0.92
N SER A 369 6.15 -30.61 -0.90
CA SER A 369 7.58 -30.79 -1.27
C SER A 369 8.61 -30.18 -0.33
N ASN A 370 8.25 -29.45 0.73
CA ASN A 370 9.23 -28.93 1.70
C ASN A 370 8.99 -29.44 3.12
N ASN A 371 9.21 -30.74 3.33
CA ASN A 371 9.53 -31.31 4.65
C ASN A 371 10.94 -30.91 5.16
N LYS A 372 11.49 -29.79 4.69
CA LYS A 372 12.78 -29.23 5.15
C LYS A 372 12.71 -27.75 5.53
N ASP A 373 11.60 -27.06 5.24
CA ASP A 373 11.35 -25.71 5.76
C ASP A 373 10.59 -25.82 7.08
N GLY A 374 11.34 -26.04 8.16
CA GLY A 374 10.79 -26.10 9.51
C GLY A 374 11.10 -27.43 10.17
N VAL A 375 12.24 -27.50 10.85
CA VAL A 375 12.32 -28.35 12.03
C VAL A 375 11.21 -27.84 12.97
N ALA A 376 10.16 -28.66 13.09
CA ALA A 376 8.88 -28.43 13.78
C ALA A 376 7.83 -27.53 13.10
N GLN A 377 7.48 -27.77 11.82
CA GLN A 377 6.28 -27.18 11.21
C GLN A 377 5.35 -28.22 10.56
N ALA A 378 4.68 -29.03 11.37
CA ALA A 378 3.42 -29.70 11.03
C ALA A 378 2.90 -30.47 12.25
N ARG A 379 2.15 -29.80 13.13
CA ARG A 379 1.01 -30.45 13.76
C ARG A 379 -0.18 -29.55 13.48
N ASP A 380 -1.13 -30.08 12.71
CA ASP A 380 -2.48 -29.58 12.74
C ASP A 380 -2.93 -29.62 14.20
N TRP A 381 -3.05 -28.45 14.83
CA TRP A 381 -3.52 -28.33 16.21
C TRP A 381 -5.05 -28.50 16.27
N GLN A 382 -5.53 -29.61 15.70
CA GLN A 382 -6.88 -30.10 15.93
C GLN A 382 -6.93 -30.73 17.31
N THR A 383 -7.84 -30.22 18.13
CA THR A 383 -8.21 -30.71 19.45
C THR A 383 -8.66 -32.18 19.40
N GLY A 384 -8.02 -33.05 20.19
CA GLY A 384 -8.49 -34.43 20.35
C GLY A 384 -7.65 -35.33 21.27
N ASN A 385 -8.10 -35.47 22.51
CA ASN A 385 -7.97 -36.57 23.49
C ASN A 385 -6.61 -37.25 23.76
N GLU A 386 -6.04 -37.00 24.94
CA GLU A 386 -6.01 -37.97 26.06
C GLU A 386 -5.42 -37.30 27.33
N SER A 387 -6.12 -37.43 28.46
CA SER A 387 -5.77 -36.85 29.77
C SER A 387 -4.67 -37.65 30.48
N PRO A 388 -3.91 -37.03 31.42
CA PRO A 388 -4.38 -37.04 32.81
C PRO A 388 -4.24 -35.69 33.56
N GLN A 389 -5.41 -35.24 34.04
CA GLN A 389 -5.76 -34.52 35.27
C GLN A 389 -4.84 -33.47 35.95
N ARG A 390 -5.48 -32.30 36.08
CA ARG A 390 -5.38 -31.18 37.07
C ARG A 390 -4.26 -30.16 36.90
N ASP A 391 -4.60 -29.00 36.33
CA ASP A 391 -5.13 -27.86 37.08
C ASP A 391 -6.07 -27.02 36.19
N GLU A 392 -7.11 -26.44 36.79
CA GLU A 392 -8.12 -25.60 36.12
C GLU A 392 -7.49 -24.26 35.68
N SER A 393 -7.09 -24.18 34.42
CA SER A 393 -7.05 -22.91 33.67
C SER A 393 -7.36 -23.20 32.20
N SER A 394 -8.20 -22.36 31.61
CA SER A 394 -8.76 -22.46 30.27
C SER A 394 -7.72 -22.80 29.18
N PRO A 395 -8.10 -23.52 28.10
CA PRO A 395 -7.17 -23.81 27.01
C PRO A 395 -6.75 -22.52 26.31
N SER A 396 -5.46 -22.22 26.25
CA SER A 396 -4.90 -20.96 25.73
C SER A 396 -5.12 -20.82 24.20
N PRO A 397 -5.93 -19.86 23.72
CA PRO A 397 -6.00 -19.49 22.31
C PRO A 397 -5.02 -18.33 22.06
N GLY A 398 -3.85 -18.58 21.47
CA GLY A 398 -2.86 -17.54 21.13
C GLY A 398 -1.64 -18.15 20.44
N PHE A 399 -0.74 -17.31 19.89
CA PHE A 399 0.59 -17.84 19.48
C PHE A 399 1.21 -18.53 20.70
N PRO A 400 1.74 -19.76 20.58
CA PRO A 400 2.32 -20.44 21.73
C PRO A 400 3.37 -19.54 22.37
N GLY A 401 3.40 -19.53 23.70
CA GLY A 401 4.50 -18.91 24.44
C GLY A 401 5.85 -19.40 23.90
N TYR A 402 6.90 -18.62 24.18
CA TYR A 402 8.28 -18.84 23.70
C TYR A 402 8.61 -20.32 23.41
N LEU A 403 8.98 -20.60 22.16
CA LEU A 403 9.45 -21.91 21.74
C LEU A 403 10.96 -22.00 22.00
N PRO A 404 11.43 -22.89 22.89
CA PRO A 404 12.84 -23.02 23.18
C PRO A 404 13.66 -23.30 21.93
N VAL A 405 14.75 -22.57 21.77
CA VAL A 405 15.70 -22.80 20.67
C VAL A 405 16.45 -24.11 20.92
N PRO A 406 16.44 -25.08 19.97
CA PRO A 406 17.13 -26.36 20.16
C PRO A 406 18.65 -26.24 20.25
N VAL A 407 19.23 -25.30 19.51
CA VAL A 407 20.68 -25.05 19.43
C VAL A 407 20.93 -23.56 19.27
N LEU A 408 21.62 -22.96 20.24
CA LEU A 408 22.05 -21.57 20.17
C LEU A 408 23.29 -21.41 19.28
N PRO A 409 23.51 -20.24 18.66
CA PRO A 409 24.69 -20.00 17.86
C PRO A 409 25.94 -20.02 18.74
N ASN A 410 27.07 -20.42 18.14
CA ASN A 410 28.38 -20.21 18.74
C ASN A 410 28.79 -18.73 18.57
N ASP A 411 28.26 -17.88 19.44
CA ASP A 411 28.38 -16.42 19.42
C ASP A 411 28.65 -15.90 20.85
N PRO A 412 29.46 -14.84 21.05
CA PRO A 412 29.70 -14.27 22.37
C PRO A 412 28.42 -13.83 23.11
N LEU A 413 27.38 -13.41 22.38
CA LEU A 413 26.08 -13.04 22.97
C LEU A 413 25.36 -14.23 23.60
N THR A 414 25.73 -15.46 23.25
CA THR A 414 25.17 -16.65 23.89
C THR A 414 25.60 -16.75 25.36
N LEU A 415 26.75 -16.17 25.72
CA LEU A 415 27.28 -16.17 27.09
C LEU A 415 26.57 -15.17 28.01
N THR A 416 25.81 -14.23 27.45
CA THR A 416 25.09 -13.20 28.21
C THR A 416 23.63 -13.58 28.49
N LEU A 417 23.17 -14.73 28.00
CA LEU A 417 21.84 -15.26 28.29
C LEU A 417 21.75 -15.75 29.74
N ASP A 418 20.60 -15.51 30.36
CA ASP A 418 20.24 -16.01 31.69
C ASP A 418 19.00 -16.92 31.63
N ASP A 419 18.55 -17.40 32.80
CA ASP A 419 17.38 -18.29 32.91
C ASP A 419 16.05 -17.62 32.54
N HIS A 420 16.04 -16.29 32.35
CA HIS A 420 14.86 -15.52 31.98
C HIS A 420 14.82 -15.16 30.50
N SER A 421 15.96 -15.24 29.82
CA SER A 421 16.13 -14.92 28.41
C SER A 421 15.34 -15.88 27.51
N LYS A 422 14.60 -15.34 26.54
CA LYS A 422 13.80 -16.12 25.59
C LYS A 422 14.25 -15.86 24.14
N PRO A 423 15.51 -16.16 23.81
CA PRO A 423 16.09 -15.76 22.54
C PRO A 423 15.49 -16.52 21.37
N ASN A 424 15.26 -15.82 20.28
CA ASN A 424 14.93 -16.40 19.00
C ASN A 424 16.18 -16.68 18.17
N TYR A 425 16.34 -17.91 17.69
CA TYR A 425 17.40 -18.25 16.75
C TYR A 425 16.95 -19.27 15.70
N GLU A 426 17.22 -18.92 14.45
CA GLU A 426 17.25 -19.79 13.28
C GLU A 426 18.47 -19.40 12.43
N PRO A 427 19.14 -20.36 11.76
CA PRO A 427 20.28 -20.04 10.89
C PRO A 427 19.93 -18.99 9.82
N PRO A 428 20.90 -18.14 9.42
CA PRO A 428 20.66 -17.13 8.38
C PRO A 428 20.18 -17.78 7.08
N LYS A 429 19.08 -17.27 6.52
CA LYS A 429 18.54 -17.74 5.25
C LYS A 429 19.02 -16.88 4.09
N LYS A 430 19.28 -17.52 2.95
CA LYS A 430 19.62 -16.82 1.73
C LYS A 430 18.36 -16.22 1.11
N ARG A 431 18.37 -14.90 0.88
CA ARG A 431 17.27 -14.20 0.19
C ARG A 431 17.59 -14.06 -1.29
N LEU A 432 16.67 -14.50 -2.15
CA LEU A 432 16.79 -14.32 -3.59
C LEU A 432 16.81 -12.83 -3.95
N ARG A 433 17.61 -12.45 -4.95
CA ARG A 433 17.76 -11.05 -5.40
C ARG A 433 16.44 -10.41 -5.84
N ARG A 434 15.51 -11.22 -6.36
CA ARG A 434 14.17 -10.76 -6.72
C ARG A 434 13.31 -10.35 -5.51
N ASN A 435 13.62 -10.87 -4.32
CA ASN A 435 12.87 -10.69 -3.07
C ASN A 435 13.39 -9.55 -2.18
N TYR A 436 14.35 -8.76 -2.65
CA TYR A 436 14.74 -7.52 -1.98
C TYR A 436 15.24 -6.49 -2.99
N HIS A 437 15.06 -5.20 -2.74
CA HIS A 437 15.53 -4.11 -3.58
C HIS A 437 16.18 -3.05 -2.69
N PRO A 438 17.52 -2.89 -2.72
CA PRO A 438 18.20 -1.81 -2.00
C PRO A 438 17.98 -0.47 -2.72
N GLU A 439 17.91 0.62 -1.95
CA GLU A 439 17.69 1.97 -2.48
C GLU A 439 18.82 2.46 -3.38
N TYR A 440 20.04 2.00 -3.11
CA TYR A 440 21.25 2.33 -3.87
C TYR A 440 22.06 1.07 -4.15
N ASP A 441 22.69 1.03 -5.32
CA ASP A 441 23.80 0.12 -5.62
C ASP A 441 25.14 0.63 -5.07
N GLU A 442 26.20 -0.18 -5.17
CA GLU A 442 27.52 0.17 -4.62
C GLU A 442 28.13 1.40 -5.32
N GLN A 443 27.90 1.57 -6.63
CA GLN A 443 28.37 2.70 -7.40
C GLN A 443 27.65 3.99 -6.96
N GLU A 444 26.33 3.93 -6.81
CA GLU A 444 25.47 5.04 -6.38
C GLU A 444 25.76 5.48 -4.96
N ILE A 445 26.07 4.55 -4.05
CA ILE A 445 26.49 4.87 -2.68
C ILE A 445 27.72 5.78 -2.71
N SER A 446 28.69 5.47 -3.56
CA SER A 446 29.93 6.26 -3.70
C SER A 446 29.80 7.51 -4.57
N SER A 447 28.65 7.74 -5.20
CA SER A 447 28.44 8.83 -6.14
C SER A 447 28.27 10.17 -5.43
N SER A 448 29.03 11.19 -5.86
CA SER A 448 28.87 12.57 -5.40
C SER A 448 27.53 13.20 -5.78
N GLY A 449 26.81 12.63 -6.75
CA GLY A 449 25.48 13.05 -7.17
C GLY A 449 24.33 12.46 -6.35
N ARG A 450 24.61 11.63 -5.33
CA ARG A 450 23.61 10.99 -4.48
C ARG A 450 22.78 12.05 -3.75
N ARG A 451 21.45 11.91 -3.79
CA ARG A 451 20.50 12.79 -3.09
C ARG A 451 19.64 12.02 -2.10
N ASP A 452 19.97 12.21 -0.83
CA ASP A 452 19.25 11.67 0.31
C ASP A 452 18.23 12.68 0.85
N PHE A 453 17.08 12.17 1.29
CA PHE A 453 16.05 12.96 1.97
C PHE A 453 15.83 12.38 3.37
N ILE A 454 15.85 13.26 4.37
CA ILE A 454 15.50 12.89 5.74
C ILE A 454 14.00 12.59 5.86
N LEU A 455 13.61 11.90 6.92
CA LEU A 455 12.24 11.45 7.14
C LEU A 455 11.24 12.62 7.10
N ALA A 456 11.61 13.76 7.70
CA ALA A 456 10.78 14.96 7.73
C ALA A 456 10.51 15.57 6.34
N LYS A 457 11.41 15.34 5.37
CA LYS A 457 11.28 15.77 3.97
C LYS A 457 10.60 14.73 3.09
N THR A 458 10.63 13.45 3.47
CA THR A 458 9.93 12.36 2.78
C THR A 458 8.48 12.25 3.25
N LYS A 459 7.58 12.89 2.51
CA LYS A 459 6.16 13.05 2.84
C LYS A 459 5.31 11.81 2.57
N TYR A 460 5.71 11.01 1.59
CA TYR A 460 5.09 9.72 1.29
C TYR A 460 6.18 8.75 0.87
N ARG A 461 6.01 7.46 1.19
CA ARG A 461 6.91 6.39 0.78
C ARG A 461 6.13 5.11 0.55
N THR A 462 6.39 4.45 -0.58
CA THR A 462 5.88 3.11 -0.85
C THR A 462 6.80 2.37 -1.83
N TYR A 463 6.49 1.11 -2.09
CA TYR A 463 7.18 0.30 -3.08
C TYR A 463 6.17 -0.28 -4.07
N GLN A 464 6.38 0.03 -5.34
CA GLN A 464 5.57 -0.50 -6.42
C GLN A 464 6.21 -1.78 -6.96
N HIS A 465 5.68 -2.93 -6.52
CA HIS A 465 6.25 -4.24 -6.88
C HIS A 465 6.27 -4.49 -8.38
N SER A 466 5.17 -4.20 -9.08
CA SER A 466 5.06 -4.46 -10.52
C SER A 466 5.96 -3.58 -11.40
N ALA A 467 6.38 -2.42 -10.90
CA ALA A 467 7.35 -1.54 -11.57
C ALA A 467 8.78 -1.69 -10.99
N SER A 468 8.98 -2.57 -10.00
CA SER A 468 10.24 -2.71 -9.25
C SER A 468 10.83 -1.37 -8.81
N ALA A 469 10.00 -0.51 -8.21
CA ALA A 469 10.32 0.89 -7.97
C ALA A 469 9.97 1.38 -6.56
N PHE A 470 10.91 2.08 -5.94
CA PHE A 470 10.66 2.97 -4.80
C PHE A 470 9.87 4.18 -5.28
N ILE A 471 8.86 4.60 -4.53
CA ILE A 471 8.14 5.84 -4.79
C ILE A 471 8.15 6.68 -3.52
N ASP A 472 8.84 7.81 -3.57
CA ASP A 472 8.81 8.81 -2.51
C ASP A 472 8.23 10.13 -3.04
N LEU A 473 7.36 10.76 -2.25
CA LEU A 473 7.01 12.17 -2.43
C LEU A 473 7.88 12.98 -1.47
N VAL A 474 8.76 13.81 -1.99
CA VAL A 474 9.76 14.54 -1.21
C VAL A 474 9.56 16.05 -1.33
N LYS A 475 9.83 16.75 -0.23
CA LYS A 475 10.02 18.21 -0.20
C LYS A 475 11.49 18.51 -0.53
N ASP A 476 11.73 19.14 -1.67
CA ASP A 476 13.05 19.52 -2.17
C ASP A 476 13.29 21.03 -1.97
N ASP A 477 14.18 21.35 -1.03
CA ASP A 477 14.56 22.73 -0.68
C ASP A 477 15.93 23.12 -1.28
N SER A 478 16.44 22.35 -2.26
CA SER A 478 17.81 22.54 -2.80
C SER A 478 18.04 23.92 -3.45
N GLN A 479 16.98 24.68 -3.72
CA GLN A 479 17.04 26.10 -4.08
C GLN A 479 16.58 26.98 -2.91
N SER A 480 17.32 26.98 -1.80
CA SER A 480 17.04 27.74 -0.57
C SER A 480 16.80 29.26 -0.73
N ARG A 481 17.02 29.80 -1.93
CA ARG A 481 16.76 31.21 -2.29
C ARG A 481 15.32 31.49 -2.76
N GLN A 482 14.51 30.47 -3.04
CA GLN A 482 13.10 30.67 -3.42
C GLN A 482 12.18 30.58 -2.19
N PRO A 483 11.16 31.46 -2.06
CA PRO A 483 10.21 31.42 -0.95
C PRO A 483 9.16 30.30 -1.08
N THR A 484 9.38 29.32 -1.97
CA THR A 484 8.41 28.28 -2.33
C THR A 484 8.97 26.88 -2.15
N ASP A 485 8.22 26.04 -1.45
CA ASP A 485 8.52 24.62 -1.30
C ASP A 485 8.21 23.87 -2.60
N HIS A 486 9.10 22.95 -2.98
CA HIS A 486 8.89 22.10 -4.15
C HIS A 486 8.62 20.66 -3.74
N LEU A 487 7.44 20.15 -4.11
CA LEU A 487 7.15 18.73 -4.01
C LEU A 487 7.57 18.01 -5.29
N ARG A 488 8.36 16.95 -5.14
CA ARG A 488 8.88 16.14 -6.24
C ARG A 488 8.68 14.65 -5.93
N LEU A 489 8.45 13.87 -6.97
CA LEU A 489 8.62 12.44 -6.95
C LEU A 489 10.10 12.10 -6.99
N ARG A 490 10.53 11.22 -6.10
CA ARG A 490 11.83 10.55 -6.15
C ARG A 490 11.55 9.07 -6.36
N ILE A 491 11.98 8.55 -7.50
CA ILE A 491 11.81 7.14 -7.85
C ILE A 491 13.15 6.50 -8.12
N GLY A 492 13.50 5.48 -7.33
CA GLY A 492 14.59 4.56 -7.61
C GLY A 492 14.01 3.26 -8.13
N SER A 493 14.38 2.85 -9.34
CA SER A 493 13.88 1.61 -9.93
C SER A 493 15.02 0.70 -10.36
N ARG A 494 14.71 -0.58 -10.49
CA ARG A 494 15.61 -1.58 -11.04
C ARG A 494 14.93 -2.35 -12.15
N LYS A 495 15.72 -3.05 -12.94
CA LYS A 495 15.24 -4.01 -13.94
C LYS A 495 16.07 -5.29 -13.87
N CYS A 496 15.54 -6.36 -14.45
CA CYS A 496 16.32 -7.57 -14.66
C CYS A 496 17.53 -7.24 -15.55
N LYS A 497 18.71 -7.73 -15.16
CA LYS A 497 19.94 -7.62 -15.95
C LYS A 497 19.95 -8.76 -16.96
N CYS A 498 20.68 -8.56 -18.07
CA CYS A 498 20.96 -9.63 -19.03
C CYS A 498 21.43 -10.90 -18.28
N PRO A 499 20.88 -12.09 -18.58
CA PRO A 499 21.29 -13.33 -17.90
C PRO A 499 22.71 -13.78 -18.27
N ILE A 500 23.29 -13.16 -19.31
CA ILE A 500 24.66 -13.40 -19.76
C ILE A 500 25.60 -12.39 -19.08
N GLY A 501 26.59 -12.92 -18.37
CA GLY A 501 27.64 -12.15 -17.70
C GLY A 501 28.66 -11.55 -18.67
N GLU A 502 29.59 -10.76 -18.11
CA GLU A 502 30.69 -10.14 -18.86
C GLU A 502 31.65 -11.18 -19.46
N ASP A 503 31.72 -12.34 -18.82
CA ASP A 503 32.42 -13.54 -19.29
C ASP A 503 31.71 -14.27 -20.44
N ARG A 504 30.55 -13.76 -20.88
CA ARG A 504 29.67 -14.34 -21.91
C ARG A 504 29.05 -15.69 -21.51
N LEU A 505 29.00 -15.99 -20.22
CA LEU A 505 28.35 -17.19 -19.67
C LEU A 505 27.04 -16.83 -18.97
N LEU A 506 26.13 -17.81 -18.86
CA LEU A 506 24.94 -17.64 -18.05
C LEU A 506 25.32 -17.56 -16.58
N TYR A 507 24.65 -16.68 -15.83
CA TYR A 507 24.80 -16.66 -14.38
C TYR A 507 24.39 -18.02 -13.80
N PRO A 508 25.24 -18.66 -12.99
CA PRO A 508 24.87 -19.93 -12.39
C PRO A 508 23.75 -19.72 -11.37
N PRO A 509 22.79 -20.66 -11.29
CA PRO A 509 21.84 -20.68 -10.20
C PRO A 509 22.58 -20.93 -8.88
N GLU A 510 22.05 -20.34 -7.83
CA GLU A 510 22.50 -20.59 -6.47
C GLU A 510 21.99 -21.96 -6.02
N LEU A 511 22.74 -22.62 -5.14
CA LEU A 511 22.40 -23.93 -4.62
C LEU A 511 21.82 -23.82 -3.20
N ASP A 512 20.88 -24.70 -2.88
CA ASP A 512 20.38 -24.91 -1.52
C ASP A 512 21.38 -25.71 -0.66
N ASP A 513 21.04 -25.92 0.62
CA ASP A 513 21.86 -26.70 1.55
C ASP A 513 22.05 -28.18 1.12
N ASN A 514 21.24 -28.66 0.16
CA ASN A 514 21.35 -29.99 -0.43
C ASN A 514 22.05 -29.99 -1.80
N ASN A 515 22.73 -28.91 -2.16
CA ASN A 515 23.37 -28.70 -3.47
C ASN A 515 22.41 -28.75 -4.68
N LYS A 516 21.12 -28.45 -4.49
CA LYS A 516 20.13 -28.37 -5.57
C LYS A 516 19.98 -26.93 -6.06
N PRO A 517 19.85 -26.68 -7.37
CA PRO A 517 19.58 -25.35 -7.90
C PRO A 517 18.29 -24.76 -7.34
N ILE A 518 18.38 -23.55 -6.80
CA ILE A 518 17.23 -22.79 -6.35
C ILE A 518 16.63 -22.07 -7.57
N LEU A 519 15.35 -22.28 -7.81
CA LEU A 519 14.64 -21.65 -8.93
C LEU A 519 14.74 -20.11 -8.86
N HIS A 520 14.98 -19.46 -10.00
CA HIS A 520 15.09 -17.99 -10.15
C HIS A 520 16.27 -17.33 -9.41
N SER A 521 17.23 -18.10 -8.90
CA SER A 521 18.39 -17.56 -8.18
C SER A 521 19.52 -17.08 -9.09
N ASP A 522 19.46 -17.45 -10.36
CA ASP A 522 20.28 -16.96 -11.47
C ASP A 522 19.91 -15.54 -11.88
N GLU A 523 18.71 -15.05 -11.55
CA GLU A 523 18.29 -13.67 -11.83
C GLU A 523 19.26 -12.63 -11.25
N ARG A 524 19.57 -11.62 -12.05
CA ARG A 524 20.38 -10.46 -11.65
C ARG A 524 19.57 -9.20 -11.91
N PHE A 525 19.87 -8.15 -11.16
CA PHE A 525 19.20 -6.86 -11.30
C PHE A 525 20.22 -5.75 -11.40
N GLU A 526 19.88 -4.71 -12.15
CA GLU A 526 20.66 -3.47 -12.23
C GLU A 526 19.79 -2.26 -11.92
N SER A 527 20.39 -1.26 -11.26
CA SER A 527 19.73 0.02 -10.98
C SER A 527 19.46 0.77 -12.29
N ARG A 528 18.32 1.47 -12.35
CA ARG A 528 18.01 2.45 -13.41
C ARG A 528 18.32 3.89 -12.97
N GLY A 529 18.97 4.04 -11.82
CA GLY A 529 19.22 5.32 -11.19
C GLY A 529 17.98 5.88 -10.49
N ILE A 530 18.21 6.83 -9.59
CA ILE A 530 17.15 7.63 -8.99
C ILE A 530 16.76 8.76 -9.93
N LYS A 531 15.46 8.92 -10.17
CA LYS A 531 14.86 9.98 -10.98
C LYS A 531 14.05 10.90 -10.08
N LEU A 532 14.25 12.21 -10.26
CA LEU A 532 13.49 13.26 -9.60
C LEU A 532 12.57 13.95 -10.61
N TRP A 533 11.27 14.00 -10.32
CA TRP A 533 10.26 14.61 -11.18
C TRP A 533 9.30 15.51 -10.39
N PRO A 534 8.87 16.67 -10.91
CA PRO A 534 9.35 17.26 -12.16
C PRO A 534 10.76 17.85 -11.96
N PRO A 535 11.50 18.15 -13.04
CA PRO A 535 12.67 19.03 -12.95
C PRO A 535 12.32 20.37 -12.29
N LEU A 536 13.21 20.96 -11.50
CA LEU A 536 13.05 22.26 -10.83
C LEU A 536 12.90 23.42 -11.82
N ASN A 537 13.43 23.27 -13.03
CA ASN A 537 13.26 24.23 -14.13
C ASN A 537 12.00 23.96 -14.98
N SER A 538 11.08 23.12 -14.49
CA SER A 538 9.81 22.85 -15.18
C SER A 538 8.92 24.08 -15.24
N HIS A 539 7.91 24.02 -16.11
CA HIS A 539 6.98 25.12 -16.32
C HIS A 539 6.34 25.58 -14.99
N PRO A 540 6.29 26.90 -14.69
CA PRO A 540 5.76 27.42 -13.43
C PRO A 540 4.33 26.96 -13.12
N GLU A 541 3.50 26.75 -14.16
CA GLU A 541 2.15 26.23 -13.99
C GLU A 541 2.12 24.79 -13.44
N LEU A 542 3.11 23.96 -13.79
CA LEU A 542 3.24 22.61 -13.24
C LEU A 542 3.71 22.67 -11.79
N LEU A 543 4.78 23.44 -11.52
CA LEU A 543 5.31 23.59 -10.16
C LEU A 543 4.24 24.12 -9.19
N SER A 544 3.47 25.12 -9.62
CA SER A 544 2.34 25.66 -8.85
C SER A 544 1.11 24.75 -8.77
N LEU A 545 0.98 23.75 -9.65
CA LEU A 545 -0.05 22.72 -9.52
C LEU A 545 0.36 21.68 -8.47
N LEU A 546 1.64 21.31 -8.44
CA LEU A 546 2.14 20.25 -7.55
C LEU A 546 2.30 20.71 -6.10
N CYS A 547 2.55 22.01 -5.89
CA CYS A 547 2.58 22.63 -4.57
C CYS A 547 1.76 23.94 -4.58
N PRO A 548 0.41 23.85 -4.61
CA PRO A 548 -0.45 25.04 -4.68
C PRO A 548 -0.25 26.05 -3.54
N PRO A 549 -0.10 25.65 -2.26
CA PRO A 549 -0.04 26.62 -1.18
C PRO A 549 1.33 27.30 -1.03
N LYS A 550 2.27 27.06 -1.95
CA LYS A 550 3.65 27.59 -1.99
C LYS A 550 4.53 27.23 -0.79
N ARG A 551 3.96 26.97 0.38
CA ARG A 551 4.61 26.33 1.52
C ARG A 551 3.89 25.01 1.75
N CYS A 552 4.65 23.94 1.87
CA CYS A 552 4.14 22.60 2.10
C CYS A 552 4.28 22.27 3.57
N GLY A 553 3.14 22.15 4.25
CA GLY A 553 3.05 21.61 5.60
C GLY A 553 3.03 20.08 5.60
N ASN A 554 2.02 19.52 6.25
CA ASN A 554 1.75 18.09 6.17
C ASN A 554 1.18 17.72 4.80
N VAL A 555 1.39 16.47 4.43
CA VAL A 555 0.91 15.91 3.17
C VAL A 555 0.29 14.55 3.47
N ASP A 556 -0.94 14.38 3.05
CA ASP A 556 -1.62 13.09 3.04
C ASP A 556 -1.50 12.51 1.64
N ALA A 557 -1.12 11.25 1.50
CA ALA A 557 -0.85 10.65 0.20
C ALA A 557 -1.23 9.17 0.15
N ALA A 558 -1.69 8.73 -1.00
CA ALA A 558 -2.02 7.34 -1.30
C ALA A 558 -1.74 7.04 -2.77
N SER A 559 -1.35 5.81 -3.07
CA SER A 559 -1.06 5.38 -4.44
C SER A 559 -1.55 3.97 -4.70
N ASP A 560 -1.74 3.67 -5.97
CA ASP A 560 -1.92 2.33 -6.50
C ASP A 560 -0.90 2.08 -7.63
N GLU A 561 -1.14 1.08 -8.49
CA GLU A 561 -0.18 0.69 -9.52
C GLU A 561 0.04 1.72 -10.63
N ARG A 562 -0.83 2.73 -10.74
CA ARG A 562 -0.83 3.65 -11.86
C ARG A 562 -1.12 5.11 -11.49
N SER A 563 -1.44 5.39 -10.24
CA SER A 563 -1.80 6.73 -9.78
C SER A 563 -1.20 7.03 -8.41
N LEU A 564 -0.77 8.28 -8.21
CA LEU A 564 -0.48 8.85 -6.90
C LEU A 564 -1.43 10.02 -6.66
N VAL A 565 -2.14 9.99 -5.54
CA VAL A 565 -3.00 11.08 -5.08
C VAL A 565 -2.43 11.63 -3.77
N TYR A 566 -2.33 12.95 -3.68
CA TYR A 566 -1.91 13.59 -2.43
C TYR A 566 -2.60 14.92 -2.20
N SER A 567 -2.63 15.35 -0.95
CA SER A 567 -3.22 16.60 -0.48
C SER A 567 -2.20 17.37 0.34
N THR A 568 -2.14 18.69 0.18
CA THR A 568 -1.08 19.53 0.78
C THR A 568 -1.64 20.60 1.71
N ASP A 569 -0.99 20.79 2.86
CA ASP A 569 -1.18 21.96 3.72
C ASP A 569 -0.36 23.18 3.28
N PRO A 570 -0.76 24.42 3.69
CA PRO A 570 -1.97 24.76 4.43
C PRO A 570 -3.26 24.63 3.62
N SER A 571 -4.35 24.32 4.33
CA SER A 571 -5.70 24.49 3.82
C SER A 571 -5.96 25.93 3.33
N THR A 572 -6.84 26.07 2.34
CA THR A 572 -7.44 27.34 1.98
C THR A 572 -8.20 27.95 3.18
N PRO A 573 -8.52 29.25 3.16
CA PRO A 573 -9.19 29.92 4.30
C PRO A 573 -10.51 29.28 4.76
N ASP A 574 -11.12 28.47 3.90
CA ASP A 574 -12.34 27.69 4.17
C ASP A 574 -12.07 26.24 4.65
N GLY A 575 -10.84 25.95 5.09
CA GLY A 575 -10.46 24.68 5.71
C GLY A 575 -10.14 23.53 4.74
N ARG A 576 -10.31 23.74 3.44
CA ARG A 576 -10.12 22.68 2.43
C ARG A 576 -8.70 22.64 1.89
N ARG A 577 -8.21 21.44 1.55
CA ARG A 577 -6.88 21.23 0.98
C ARG A 577 -7.00 20.85 -0.50
N PRO A 578 -6.11 21.34 -1.38
CA PRO A 578 -6.06 20.88 -2.75
C PRO A 578 -5.69 19.39 -2.81
N ILE A 579 -6.40 18.62 -3.63
CA ILE A 579 -6.13 17.20 -3.89
C ILE A 579 -5.57 17.05 -5.31
N ILE A 580 -4.32 16.61 -5.40
CA ILE A 580 -3.55 16.46 -6.63
C ILE A 580 -3.50 15.00 -7.02
N LEU A 581 -3.74 14.70 -8.30
CA LEU A 581 -3.58 13.41 -8.93
C LEU A 581 -2.40 13.47 -9.91
N LEU A 582 -1.50 12.50 -9.79
CA LEU A 582 -0.52 12.14 -10.81
C LEU A 582 -0.91 10.79 -11.40
N SER A 583 -0.97 10.70 -12.72
CA SER A 583 -1.28 9.44 -13.40
C SER A 583 -0.12 8.98 -14.28
N PHE A 584 0.24 7.71 -14.13
CA PHE A 584 1.22 6.98 -14.94
C PHE A 584 0.55 6.12 -16.03
N ASP A 585 -0.77 6.21 -16.18
CA ASP A 585 -1.52 5.47 -17.20
C ASP A 585 -1.94 6.41 -18.35
N PRO A 586 -1.47 6.17 -19.59
CA PRO A 586 -1.83 7.01 -20.73
C PRO A 586 -3.32 6.94 -21.10
N THR A 587 -4.03 5.93 -20.59
CA THR A 587 -5.46 5.72 -20.87
C THR A 587 -6.37 6.47 -19.90
N ILE A 588 -5.84 6.99 -18.79
CA ILE A 588 -6.58 7.86 -17.87
C ILE A 588 -6.57 9.28 -18.44
N GLN A 589 -7.64 9.61 -19.18
CA GLN A 589 -7.79 10.90 -19.85
C GLN A 589 -8.93 11.69 -19.21
N LEU A 590 -8.63 12.38 -18.11
CA LEU A 590 -9.56 13.35 -17.53
C LEU A 590 -9.92 14.42 -18.58
N SER A 591 -11.16 14.93 -18.53
CA SER A 591 -11.58 15.98 -19.45
C SER A 591 -10.78 17.28 -19.25
N ASN A 592 -10.64 18.07 -20.31
CA ASN A 592 -9.95 19.37 -20.31
C ASN A 592 -8.43 19.32 -20.04
N LEU A 593 -7.77 18.19 -20.33
CA LEU A 593 -6.31 18.11 -20.29
C LEU A 593 -5.68 19.09 -21.27
N ARG A 594 -4.90 20.04 -20.75
CA ARG A 594 -4.10 20.97 -21.55
C ARG A 594 -2.71 20.41 -21.73
N ARG A 595 -2.16 20.48 -22.94
CA ARG A 595 -0.80 19.99 -23.20
C ARG A 595 0.22 20.92 -22.54
N LEU A 596 1.06 20.37 -21.68
CA LEU A 596 2.15 21.07 -21.02
C LEU A 596 3.40 20.17 -21.06
N PRO A 597 4.17 20.20 -22.17
CA PRO A 597 5.31 19.30 -22.32
C PRO A 597 6.37 19.61 -21.27
N VAL A 598 6.80 18.59 -20.52
CA VAL A 598 7.90 18.72 -19.55
C VAL A 598 9.22 18.49 -20.29
N ARG A 599 10.13 19.48 -20.25
CA ARG A 599 11.49 19.28 -20.76
C ARG A 599 12.27 18.42 -19.78
N LEU A 600 12.51 17.15 -20.12
CA LEU A 600 13.37 16.25 -19.37
C LEU A 600 14.84 16.59 -19.64
N ASN A 601 15.34 17.67 -19.03
CA ASN A 601 16.78 17.93 -19.03
C ASN A 601 17.41 17.22 -17.82
N ALA A 602 18.58 16.62 -17.99
CA ALA A 602 19.37 16.16 -16.86
C ALA A 602 19.75 17.38 -16.00
N GLU A 603 19.33 17.41 -14.74
CA GLU A 603 19.75 18.46 -13.81
C GLU A 603 21.23 18.26 -13.45
N GLU A 604 22.02 19.34 -13.52
CA GLU A 604 23.34 19.37 -12.91
C GLU A 604 23.22 19.22 -11.39
N SER A 605 24.08 18.38 -10.81
CA SER A 605 24.07 18.00 -9.41
C SER A 605 24.15 19.21 -8.47
N CYS A 606 23.03 19.63 -7.88
CA CYS A 606 23.10 20.48 -6.67
C CYS A 606 23.53 19.66 -5.45
N LEU A 607 24.29 20.34 -4.58
CA LEU A 607 24.98 19.84 -3.39
C LEU A 607 24.09 19.06 -2.41
N PRO A 608 24.67 18.14 -1.63
CA PRO A 608 23.95 17.40 -0.59
C PRO A 608 23.33 18.36 0.43
N VAL A 609 22.11 18.07 0.84
CA VAL A 609 21.44 18.78 1.94
C VAL A 609 22.11 18.34 3.24
N GLU A 610 22.71 19.30 3.96
CA GLU A 610 23.35 19.05 5.25
C GLU A 610 22.37 18.39 6.24
N ILE A 611 22.85 17.32 6.87
CA ILE A 611 22.14 16.58 7.91
C ILE A 611 22.30 17.38 9.19
N ASP A 612 21.32 18.23 9.50
CA ASP A 612 21.30 18.91 10.78
C ASP A 612 21.02 17.88 11.89
N ARG A 613 21.97 17.78 12.81
CA ARG A 613 22.02 16.78 13.90
C ARG A 613 21.36 17.32 15.18
N GLU A 614 20.20 17.95 15.09
CA GLU A 614 19.37 18.17 16.29
C GLU A 614 17.90 18.07 15.90
N ASP A 615 17.19 17.10 16.50
CA ASP A 615 15.82 17.26 17.01
C ASP A 615 15.19 15.89 17.33
N ILE A 616 15.66 15.27 18.42
CA ILE A 616 14.87 14.30 19.18
C ILE A 616 13.97 15.12 20.12
N LYS A 617 12.84 15.60 19.60
CA LYS A 617 11.69 15.97 20.44
C LYS A 617 10.40 15.50 19.79
N LEU A 618 9.96 14.31 20.23
CA LEU A 618 8.63 13.78 20.02
C LEU A 618 7.56 14.84 20.35
N SER A 619 6.80 15.27 19.35
CA SER A 619 5.51 15.91 19.57
C SER A 619 4.40 14.87 19.38
N LYS A 620 4.04 14.18 20.47
CA LYS A 620 2.70 13.62 20.62
C LYS A 620 1.73 14.80 20.67
N ARG A 621 1.05 15.10 19.56
CA ARG A 621 -0.10 16.00 19.58
C ARG A 621 -1.16 15.51 18.59
N LYS A 622 -2.16 14.82 19.13
CA LYS A 622 -3.53 14.85 18.59
C LYS A 622 -4.00 16.32 18.65
N ARG A 623 -4.54 16.83 17.55
CA ARG A 623 -5.43 18.01 17.49
C ARG A 623 -6.54 17.59 16.52
N LYS A 624 -7.81 17.43 16.91
CA LYS A 624 -8.75 18.39 17.52
C LYS A 624 -8.75 19.72 16.73
N THR A 625 -9.48 19.71 15.63
CA THR A 625 -10.02 20.90 14.95
C THR A 625 -11.41 21.17 15.52
N SER A 626 -11.49 22.08 16.49
CA SER A 626 -12.74 22.70 16.93
C SER A 626 -12.98 23.96 16.09
N THR A 627 -14.21 24.15 15.61
CA THR A 627 -14.62 25.29 14.80
C THR A 627 -15.47 26.21 15.69
N GLU A 628 -14.82 27.10 16.43
CA GLU A 628 -15.52 28.17 17.14
C GLU A 628 -15.90 29.27 16.15
N ILE A 629 -17.21 29.49 15.96
CA ILE A 629 -17.76 30.67 15.30
C ILE A 629 -18.37 31.53 16.42
N GLU A 630 -17.69 32.62 16.76
CA GLU A 630 -18.21 33.62 17.68
C GLU A 630 -19.22 34.52 16.97
N SER A 631 -20.29 34.81 17.70
CA SER A 631 -21.44 35.62 17.32
C SER A 631 -21.10 37.10 17.30
N ASP A 632 -21.46 37.81 16.24
CA ASP A 632 -21.63 39.27 16.31
C ASP A 632 -22.96 39.73 15.68
N ILE A 633 -23.67 40.51 16.48
CA ILE A 633 -25.02 41.00 16.27
C ILE A 633 -24.97 42.25 15.37
N SER A 634 -25.61 42.20 14.21
CA SER A 634 -26.32 43.36 13.66
C SER A 634 -27.37 42.94 12.62
N ALA A 635 -28.64 43.25 12.92
CA ALA A 635 -29.73 43.28 11.96
C ALA A 635 -29.55 44.52 11.02
N PRO A 636 -30.09 44.58 9.78
CA PRO A 636 -31.52 44.37 9.55
C PRO A 636 -31.98 43.84 8.16
N LYS A 637 -33.30 43.59 8.11
CA LYS A 637 -34.24 43.52 6.97
C LYS A 637 -34.49 42.16 6.30
N SER A 638 -35.57 41.55 6.81
CA SER A 638 -36.59 40.73 6.15
C SER A 638 -36.41 40.47 4.65
N PHE A 639 -35.93 39.28 4.32
CA PHE A 639 -36.37 38.56 3.12
C PHE A 639 -37.11 37.30 3.57
N THR A 640 -38.33 37.14 3.07
CA THR A 640 -39.15 35.95 3.21
C THR A 640 -38.36 34.71 2.75
N PRO A 641 -38.33 33.60 3.53
CA PRO A 641 -37.64 32.41 3.09
C PRO A 641 -38.45 31.74 1.98
N SER A 642 -37.93 31.77 0.75
CA SER A 642 -38.39 30.84 -0.27
C SER A 642 -38.17 29.43 0.24
N ALA A 643 -39.23 28.61 0.25
CA ALA A 643 -39.16 27.21 0.65
C ALA A 643 -38.00 26.50 -0.08
N GLN A 644 -36.91 26.23 0.62
CA GLN A 644 -35.81 25.45 0.09
C GLN A 644 -36.31 24.03 -0.15
N VAL A 645 -36.28 23.61 -1.42
CA VAL A 645 -36.53 22.23 -1.81
C VAL A 645 -35.61 21.32 -0.98
N PRO A 646 -36.10 20.22 -0.37
CA PRO A 646 -35.26 19.35 0.44
C PRO A 646 -34.11 18.79 -0.40
N VAL A 647 -32.86 19.14 -0.05
CA VAL A 647 -31.69 18.62 -0.74
C VAL A 647 -31.65 17.10 -0.54
N PRO A 648 -31.59 16.29 -1.61
CA PRO A 648 -31.52 14.85 -1.48
C PRO A 648 -30.20 14.43 -0.81
N TRP A 649 -30.27 13.45 0.10
CA TRP A 649 -29.11 12.95 0.83
C TRP A 649 -28.10 12.19 -0.03
N PHE A 650 -28.53 11.68 -1.19
CA PHE A 650 -27.70 11.08 -2.22
C PHE A 650 -28.01 11.75 -3.55
N ARG A 651 -26.98 12.16 -4.29
CA ARG A 651 -27.12 12.76 -5.61
C ARG A 651 -25.89 12.55 -6.46
N THR A 652 -26.05 12.77 -7.76
CA THR A 652 -24.96 12.78 -8.72
C THR A 652 -24.70 14.22 -9.13
N GLU A 653 -23.45 14.67 -9.04
CA GLU A 653 -23.03 16.00 -9.46
C GLU A 653 -21.94 15.91 -10.53
N LYS A 654 -21.71 17.00 -11.25
CA LYS A 654 -20.53 17.09 -12.13
C LYS A 654 -19.27 17.06 -11.28
N ALA A 655 -18.24 16.38 -11.78
CA ALA A 655 -16.97 16.27 -11.09
C ALA A 655 -16.32 17.65 -10.87
N MET A 656 -15.71 17.85 -9.69
CA MET A 656 -15.17 19.14 -9.27
C MET A 656 -14.04 19.61 -10.20
N TYR A 657 -13.19 18.69 -10.66
CA TYR A 657 -12.07 19.00 -11.57
C TYR A 657 -12.50 19.66 -12.89
N LEU A 658 -13.74 19.42 -13.34
CA LEU A 658 -14.27 20.06 -14.56
C LEU A 658 -14.41 21.58 -14.39
N HIS A 659 -14.71 22.02 -13.17
CA HIS A 659 -14.85 23.43 -12.82
C HIS A 659 -13.49 24.05 -12.46
N ILE A 660 -12.63 23.29 -11.77
CA ILE A 660 -11.26 23.73 -11.44
C ILE A 660 -10.44 23.95 -12.72
N ASN A 661 -10.59 23.05 -13.70
CA ASN A 661 -9.96 23.15 -15.02
C ASN A 661 -8.42 23.31 -14.98
N ARG A 662 -7.77 22.61 -14.05
CA ARG A 662 -6.30 22.55 -13.89
C ARG A 662 -5.80 21.11 -14.05
N CYS A 663 -5.84 20.62 -15.28
CA CYS A 663 -5.41 19.29 -15.67
C CYS A 663 -4.41 19.41 -16.83
N TYR A 664 -3.22 18.82 -16.69
CA TYR A 664 -2.18 18.87 -17.71
C TYR A 664 -1.81 17.49 -18.23
N TRP A 665 -1.68 17.39 -19.55
CA TRP A 665 -1.06 16.26 -20.24
C TRP A 665 0.41 16.58 -20.47
N LEU A 666 1.30 15.70 -20.01
CA LEU A 666 2.71 16.00 -19.82
C LEU A 666 3.63 15.44 -20.92
N ARG A 667 3.10 14.57 -21.80
CA ARG A 667 3.87 13.85 -22.83
C ARG A 667 3.52 14.27 -24.27
#